data_AF-A0A944Y4D8-F1
#
_entry.id   AF-A0A944Y4D8-F1
#
_cell.length_a   1.000
_cell.length_b   1.000
_cell.length_c   1.000
_cell.angle_alpha   90.00
_cell.angle_beta   90.00
_cell.angle_gamma   90.00
#
_symmetry.space_group_name_H-M   'P 1'
#
loop_
_entity.id
_entity.type
_entity.pdbx_description
1 polymer ?
#
loop_
_entity_poly.entity_id
_entity_poly.type
_entity_poly.pdbx_seq_one_letter_code
_entity_poly.pdbx_strand_id
1 'polypeptide(L)'
;MTFSPTILALLISGFFSISVFANFDTKADQINQAFPLNSLTEATQKRVDYIIERHRKKYKVGERCPLASVKNADILAKITALKGVFEQDCAAVDSNRLDQIMVDAEALQTNLNQASTDSGSTFQLNASSTLATSSNGLDGQKVQDIFKSINTAFSTGKCKRGGNFLEQSADVIQNFSQMGMLVPNSSGVVIAGGGFALASIIRFINSLFKKRFDFDDPASRQSFVKLNCSFYDIRRNIDSAGFMVVANEAHYKDFAETKGLEKELENKLKELNKNAAERLKGIDALRDVKISAELGLLDKLQKTVAKALVATKVKIADDAASPALTKKMQMIQAVSLQIDALNNGLKEYIRLELSRQPIMDELLISQLQAFDSAKYRARYLKLVKMKIERFESEIRGNLLYHFGRISLDLEKKKGEIAKNFDKTALVKGQKFAAYRKQVIENSAKIIKKAQTDLNNIKVSHSRLKNITEGDKGYVRSDDGSSNVRSILEIYKDIAEKIYGKFGFEFLDHVTTRGIEQNKIFNRKYRTFQDAYLIKETGSDGKPSYSIPPKPERGDLPYDEYLRRAQYPCQDVMPFRAAWKEADSIVQEGYDFVATNQKLFHADVPKTMIKKRSRKTWRRIQDHGKSALFAKEIIRGGKLSQKVLGRYFGRDPFLGKAMLEVNNSKNNAGVIQAMIEQYHCDEPLAN
;
A
#
# COMPACT_ATOMS: atom_id res chain seq x y z
N MET A 1 14.96 21.51 -30.31
CA MET A 1 13.96 21.65 -31.41
C MET A 1 12.59 21.85 -30.77
N THR A 2 12.12 23.09 -30.76
CA THR A 2 10.85 23.54 -30.19
C THR A 2 9.72 23.20 -31.15
N PHE A 3 8.84 22.25 -30.78
CA PHE A 3 7.65 21.94 -31.58
C PHE A 3 6.54 22.95 -31.30
N SER A 4 6.08 23.62 -32.36
CA SER A 4 5.07 24.67 -32.32
C SER A 4 3.64 24.10 -32.18
N PRO A 5 2.75 24.72 -31.37
CA PRO A 5 1.34 24.34 -31.24
C PRO A 5 0.54 24.42 -32.57
N THR A 6 1.08 25.05 -33.60
CA THR A 6 0.47 25.12 -34.94
C THR A 6 0.43 23.78 -35.68
N ILE A 7 1.35 22.84 -35.42
CA ILE A 7 1.37 21.54 -36.11
C ILE A 7 0.22 20.64 -35.64
N LEU A 8 -0.17 20.74 -34.36
CA LEU A 8 -1.32 20.01 -33.81
C LEU A 8 -2.64 20.52 -34.41
N ALA A 9 -2.78 21.84 -34.63
CA ALA A 9 -3.94 22.41 -35.29
C ALA A 9 -4.04 22.02 -36.78
N LEU A 10 -2.91 21.98 -37.49
CA LEU A 10 -2.83 21.57 -38.90
C LEU A 10 -3.08 20.08 -39.13
N LEU A 11 -2.59 19.21 -38.23
CA LEU A 11 -2.93 17.79 -38.23
C LEU A 11 -4.40 17.54 -37.82
N ILE A 12 -4.99 18.39 -36.98
CA ILE A 12 -6.42 18.28 -36.65
C ILE A 12 -7.29 18.85 -37.78
N SER A 13 -6.88 19.87 -38.52
CA SER A 13 -7.69 20.45 -39.60
C SER A 13 -7.59 19.71 -40.94
N GLY A 14 -6.42 19.13 -41.26
CA GLY A 14 -6.20 18.42 -42.53
C GLY A 14 -6.89 17.05 -42.64
N PHE A 15 -7.28 16.45 -41.51
CA PHE A 15 -7.93 15.13 -41.47
C PHE A 15 -9.47 15.18 -41.61
N PHE A 16 -10.09 16.37 -41.67
CA PHE A 16 -11.56 16.53 -41.62
C PHE A 16 -12.25 16.78 -42.96
N SER A 17 -11.52 16.85 -44.06
CA SER A 17 -12.11 16.93 -45.40
C SER A 17 -11.90 15.61 -46.13
N ILE A 18 -12.80 14.64 -45.90
CA ILE A 18 -13.25 13.56 -46.81
C ILE A 18 -14.19 12.64 -45.98
N SER A 19 -15.42 12.45 -46.51
CA SER A 19 -16.50 11.56 -46.04
C SER A 19 -16.84 11.51 -44.53
N VAL A 20 -17.98 12.11 -44.18
CA VAL A 20 -18.59 12.12 -42.82
C VAL A 20 -18.97 10.70 -42.30
N PHE A 21 -18.71 9.65 -43.08
CA PHE A 21 -18.96 8.24 -42.74
C PHE A 21 -17.71 7.35 -42.89
N ALA A 22 -16.50 7.86 -42.67
CA ALA A 22 -15.34 7.00 -42.50
C ALA A 22 -15.55 6.05 -41.29
N ASN A 23 -15.24 4.77 -41.50
CA ASN A 23 -15.35 3.70 -40.50
C ASN A 23 -14.62 4.11 -39.21
N PHE A 24 -15.33 4.14 -38.07
CA PHE A 24 -14.77 4.50 -36.75
C PHE A 24 -13.53 3.68 -36.42
N ASP A 25 -13.50 2.44 -36.89
CA ASP A 25 -12.37 1.53 -36.69
C ASP A 25 -11.11 2.07 -37.35
N THR A 26 -11.21 2.58 -38.58
CA THR A 26 -10.08 3.17 -39.31
C THR A 26 -9.55 4.41 -38.61
N LYS A 27 -10.42 5.28 -38.11
CA LYS A 27 -9.98 6.49 -37.37
C LYS A 27 -9.39 6.13 -36.00
N ALA A 28 -9.99 5.16 -35.30
CA ALA A 28 -9.44 4.65 -34.06
C ALA A 28 -8.05 4.04 -34.29
N ASP A 29 -7.85 3.32 -35.40
CA ASP A 29 -6.54 2.78 -35.78
C ASP A 29 -5.52 3.85 -36.11
N GLN A 30 -5.90 4.89 -36.85
CA GLN A 30 -5.03 6.04 -37.11
C GLN A 30 -4.60 6.73 -35.81
N ILE A 31 -5.51 6.94 -34.85
CA ILE A 31 -5.17 7.50 -33.53
C ILE A 31 -4.21 6.57 -32.77
N ASN A 32 -4.46 5.26 -32.80
CA ASN A 32 -3.61 4.27 -32.14
C ASN A 32 -2.20 4.24 -32.75
N GLN A 33 -2.08 4.44 -34.06
CA GLN A 33 -0.80 4.51 -34.79
C GLN A 33 -0.07 5.84 -34.55
N ALA A 34 -0.80 6.96 -34.50
CA ALA A 34 -0.24 8.27 -34.23
C ALA A 34 0.28 8.41 -32.79
N PHE A 35 -0.37 7.74 -31.83
CA PHE A 35 -0.01 7.75 -30.42
C PHE A 35 0.25 6.33 -29.90
N PRO A 36 1.34 5.70 -30.33
CA PRO A 36 1.63 4.31 -29.99
C PRO A 36 1.95 4.17 -28.50
N LEU A 37 1.46 3.09 -27.90
CA LEU A 37 1.79 2.67 -26.53
C LEU A 37 2.75 1.49 -26.57
N ASN A 38 3.86 1.66 -27.29
CA ASN A 38 4.85 0.61 -27.43
C ASN A 38 5.59 0.44 -26.11
N SER A 39 5.77 -0.81 -25.68
CA SER A 39 6.70 -1.14 -24.60
C SER A 39 8.13 -0.79 -24.99
N LEU A 40 9.06 -0.97 -24.06
CA LEU A 40 10.48 -0.99 -24.39
C LEU A 40 10.76 -1.98 -25.52
N THR A 41 11.85 -1.74 -26.25
CA THR A 41 12.33 -2.71 -27.24
C THR A 41 12.64 -4.04 -26.55
N GLU A 42 12.53 -5.15 -27.27
CA GLU A 42 12.82 -6.47 -26.70
C GLU A 42 14.25 -6.55 -26.16
N ALA A 43 15.21 -5.90 -26.83
CA ALA A 43 16.60 -5.82 -26.39
C ALA A 43 16.73 -5.03 -25.08
N THR A 44 16.13 -3.84 -24.99
CA THR A 44 16.14 -3.02 -23.75
C THR A 44 15.45 -3.78 -22.62
N GLN A 45 14.29 -4.41 -22.87
CA GLN A 45 13.57 -5.17 -21.85
C GLN A 45 14.41 -6.34 -21.33
N LYS A 46 15.01 -7.15 -22.23
CA LYS A 46 15.91 -8.24 -21.81
C LYS A 46 17.06 -7.73 -20.96
N ARG A 47 17.59 -6.55 -21.26
CA ARG A 47 18.69 -5.96 -20.49
C ARG A 47 18.25 -5.44 -19.13
N VAL A 48 17.08 -4.79 -19.06
CA VAL A 48 16.43 -4.40 -17.81
C VAL A 48 16.19 -5.63 -16.94
N ASP A 49 15.59 -6.68 -17.49
CA ASP A 49 15.28 -7.93 -16.79
C ASP A 49 16.56 -8.59 -16.27
N TYR A 50 17.64 -8.61 -17.07
CA TYR A 50 18.95 -9.12 -16.66
C TYR A 50 19.52 -8.37 -15.44
N ILE A 51 19.54 -7.03 -15.49
CA ILE A 51 20.08 -6.20 -14.40
C ILE A 51 19.25 -6.40 -13.13
N ILE A 52 17.92 -6.44 -13.25
CA ILE A 52 17.02 -6.69 -12.13
C ILE A 52 17.26 -8.09 -11.56
N GLU A 53 17.29 -9.13 -12.37
CA GLU A 53 17.44 -10.50 -11.89
C GLU A 53 18.80 -10.75 -11.24
N ARG A 54 19.87 -10.20 -11.81
CA ARG A 54 21.22 -10.35 -11.30
C ARG A 54 21.42 -9.68 -9.94
N HIS A 55 20.86 -8.48 -9.77
CA HIS A 55 21.17 -7.62 -8.61
C HIS A 55 20.05 -7.58 -7.57
N ARG A 56 18.85 -8.04 -7.88
CA ARG A 56 17.74 -8.14 -6.93
C ARG A 56 17.67 -9.54 -6.33
N LYS A 57 18.11 -9.70 -5.08
CA LYS A 57 17.84 -10.93 -4.31
C LYS A 57 16.33 -11.08 -4.10
N LYS A 58 15.71 -12.07 -4.74
CA LYS A 58 14.32 -12.48 -4.48
C LYS A 58 14.25 -13.22 -3.14
N TYR A 59 13.91 -12.52 -2.07
CA TYR A 59 13.54 -13.15 -0.80
C TYR A 59 12.13 -13.77 -0.98
N LYS A 60 11.96 -15.06 -0.67
CA LYS A 60 10.66 -15.73 -0.87
C LYS A 60 9.62 -15.11 0.06
N VAL A 61 8.36 -15.00 -0.38
CA VAL A 61 7.26 -14.30 0.28
C VAL A 61 6.95 -14.78 1.72
N GLY A 62 7.43 -15.97 2.11
CA GLY A 62 7.38 -16.49 3.50
C GLY A 62 8.53 -16.05 4.42
N GLU A 63 9.45 -15.21 3.96
CA GLU A 63 10.58 -14.66 4.73
C GLU A 63 10.17 -13.41 5.53
N ARG A 64 9.06 -13.49 6.26
CA ARG A 64 8.66 -12.46 7.23
C ARG A 64 8.79 -13.03 8.63
N CYS A 65 9.21 -12.18 9.56
CA CYS A 65 8.94 -12.47 10.96
C CYS A 65 7.41 -12.58 11.16
N PRO A 66 6.92 -13.61 11.85
CA PRO A 66 5.48 -13.80 12.11
C PRO A 66 4.85 -12.66 12.93
N LEU A 67 5.65 -11.84 13.61
CA LEU A 67 5.21 -10.61 14.30
C LEU A 67 5.22 -9.36 13.40
N ALA A 68 5.37 -9.49 12.08
CA ALA A 68 5.36 -8.34 11.18
C ALA A 68 3.99 -7.66 11.16
N SER A 69 3.91 -6.43 11.69
CA SER A 69 2.68 -5.65 11.60
C SER A 69 2.42 -5.31 10.14
N VAL A 70 1.26 -5.74 9.62
CA VAL A 70 0.83 -5.47 8.23
C VAL A 70 0.28 -4.04 8.09
N LYS A 71 0.05 -3.37 9.21
CA LYS A 71 -0.34 -1.95 9.29
C LYS A 71 0.85 -1.19 9.85
N ASN A 72 1.24 -0.08 9.23
CA ASN A 72 2.08 0.89 9.92
C ASN A 72 1.32 1.30 11.17
N ALA A 73 1.77 0.81 12.33
CA ALA A 73 1.31 1.33 13.60
C ALA A 73 1.77 2.79 13.66
N ASP A 74 0.92 3.63 14.24
CA ASP A 74 1.19 5.03 14.54
C ASP A 74 2.59 5.16 15.19
N ILE A 75 3.59 5.54 14.39
CA ILE A 75 4.99 5.62 14.81
C ILE A 75 5.10 6.65 15.91
N LEU A 76 4.33 7.73 15.74
CA LEU A 76 4.20 8.78 16.72
C LEU A 76 3.68 8.19 18.03
N ALA A 77 2.57 7.44 18.04
CA ALA A 77 2.08 6.82 19.27
C ALA A 77 3.10 5.87 19.94
N LYS A 78 3.87 5.11 19.16
CA LYS A 78 4.92 4.22 19.71
C LYS A 78 6.10 4.99 20.30
N ILE A 79 6.51 6.09 19.65
CA ILE A 79 7.54 6.97 20.18
C ILE A 79 7.02 7.74 21.41
N THR A 80 5.75 8.17 21.43
CA THR A 80 5.08 8.76 22.59
C THR A 80 5.06 7.79 23.77
N ALA A 81 4.70 6.52 23.53
CA ALA A 81 4.70 5.50 24.57
C ALA A 81 6.12 5.29 25.12
N LEU A 82 7.13 5.24 24.25
CA LEU A 82 8.52 5.12 24.66
C LEU A 82 9.00 6.36 25.45
N LYS A 83 8.58 7.57 25.07
CA LYS A 83 8.83 8.82 25.82
C LYS A 83 8.27 8.74 27.24
N GLY A 84 7.03 8.27 27.39
CA GLY A 84 6.41 8.08 28.71
C GLY A 84 7.20 7.11 29.59
N VAL A 85 7.79 6.05 29.01
CA VAL A 85 8.67 5.15 29.76
C VAL A 85 10.00 5.82 30.13
N PHE A 86 10.59 6.64 29.25
CA PHE A 86 11.79 7.41 29.59
C PHE A 86 11.54 8.36 30.77
N GLU A 87 10.40 9.06 30.80
CA GLU A 87 10.04 9.97 31.88
C GLU A 87 9.81 9.24 33.21
N GLN A 88 9.29 8.01 33.17
CA GLN A 88 8.98 7.22 34.38
C GLN A 88 10.19 6.44 34.91
N ASP A 89 10.97 5.81 34.03
CA ASP A 89 11.97 4.82 34.42
C ASP A 89 13.40 5.37 34.45
N CYS A 90 13.66 6.59 33.99
CA CYS A 90 15.01 7.14 33.87
C CYS A 90 15.22 8.38 34.74
N ALA A 91 16.25 8.34 35.60
CA ALA A 91 16.48 9.34 36.65
C ALA A 91 17.03 10.69 36.14
N ALA A 92 17.48 10.79 34.89
CA ALA A 92 18.09 12.00 34.33
C ALA A 92 17.90 12.10 32.81
N VAL A 93 16.65 12.22 32.36
CA VAL A 93 16.35 12.40 30.93
C VAL A 93 16.27 13.89 30.59
N ASP A 94 16.94 14.27 29.51
CA ASP A 94 16.90 15.60 28.93
C ASP A 94 15.55 15.80 28.21
N SER A 95 14.65 16.59 28.82
CA SER A 95 13.30 16.86 28.29
C SER A 95 13.34 17.46 26.89
N ASN A 96 14.29 18.37 26.62
CA ASN A 96 14.42 19.02 25.31
C ASN A 96 14.74 18.01 24.20
N ARG A 97 15.49 16.95 24.54
CA ARG A 97 15.76 15.85 23.60
C ARG A 97 14.56 14.94 23.38
N LEU A 98 13.75 14.69 24.41
CA LEU A 98 12.50 13.93 24.25
C LEU A 98 11.51 14.70 23.37
N ASP A 99 11.44 16.02 23.51
CA ASP A 99 10.58 16.87 22.68
C ASP A 99 11.07 16.91 21.23
N GLN A 100 12.39 16.98 21.01
CA GLN A 100 12.96 16.86 19.66
C GLN A 100 12.63 15.52 19.00
N ILE A 101 12.69 14.41 19.75
CA ILE A 101 12.29 13.07 19.25
C ILE A 101 10.82 13.08 18.78
N MET A 102 9.93 13.75 19.52
CA MET A 102 8.52 13.86 19.15
C MET A 102 8.32 14.68 17.89
N VAL A 103 8.98 15.84 17.77
CA VAL A 103 8.93 16.68 16.57
C VAL A 103 9.42 15.91 15.34
N ASP A 104 10.52 15.17 15.46
CA ASP A 104 11.06 14.36 14.36
C ASP A 104 10.12 13.20 13.98
N ALA A 105 9.46 12.58 14.98
CA ALA A 105 8.47 11.52 14.78
C ALA A 105 7.20 12.01 14.09
N GLU A 106 6.67 13.19 14.48
CA GLU A 106 5.50 13.82 13.85
C GLU A 106 5.77 14.17 12.39
N ALA A 107 6.95 14.75 12.13
CA ALA A 107 7.36 15.08 10.78
C ALA A 107 7.52 13.82 9.92
N LEU A 108 8.02 12.73 10.49
CA LEU A 108 8.13 11.44 9.80
C LEU A 108 6.76 10.83 9.51
N GLN A 109 5.85 10.80 10.49
CA GLN A 109 4.49 10.27 10.32
C GLN A 109 3.71 11.06 9.27
N THR A 110 3.87 12.38 9.25
CA THR A 110 3.27 13.25 8.23
C THR A 110 3.78 12.91 6.83
N ASN A 111 5.10 12.74 6.67
CA ASN A 111 5.70 12.35 5.39
C ASN A 111 5.21 10.98 4.90
N LEU A 112 5.02 10.01 5.81
CA LEU A 112 4.48 8.69 5.47
C LEU A 112 3.02 8.74 5.03
N ASN A 113 2.21 9.55 5.73
CA ASN A 113 0.81 9.72 5.39
C ASN A 113 0.65 10.40 4.02
N GLN A 114 1.46 11.42 3.73
CA GLN A 114 1.50 12.09 2.43
C GLN A 114 1.91 11.14 1.28
N ALA A 115 2.96 10.34 1.49
CA ALA A 115 3.38 9.33 0.52
C ALA A 115 2.30 8.25 0.26
N SER A 116 1.47 7.97 1.28
CA SER A 116 0.34 7.03 1.15
C SER A 116 -0.80 7.61 0.31
N THR A 117 -1.12 8.90 0.46
CA THR A 117 -2.14 9.58 -0.35
C THR A 117 -1.73 9.72 -1.83
N ASP A 118 -0.46 10.01 -2.11
CA ASP A 118 0.03 10.19 -3.48
C ASP A 118 0.05 8.89 -4.30
N SER A 119 0.04 7.73 -3.64
CA SER A 119 0.10 6.40 -4.27
C SER A 119 -1.25 5.72 -4.47
N GLY A 120 -2.37 6.40 -4.13
CA GLY A 120 -3.73 5.97 -4.46
C GLY A 120 -4.18 4.64 -3.83
N SER A 121 -3.50 4.16 -2.80
CA SER A 121 -3.87 2.95 -2.06
C SER A 121 -3.40 3.05 -0.61
N THR A 122 -4.18 2.47 0.32
CA THR A 122 -3.74 2.24 1.72
C THR A 122 -2.38 1.55 1.68
N PHE A 123 -1.36 2.29 2.07
CA PHE A 123 0.03 1.90 2.01
C PHE A 123 0.27 0.61 2.79
N GLN A 124 0.54 -0.47 2.06
CA GLN A 124 1.01 -1.74 2.62
C GLN A 124 2.49 -1.83 2.36
N LEU A 125 3.30 -1.52 3.38
CA LEU A 125 4.73 -1.80 3.41
C LEU A 125 4.93 -3.32 3.44
N ASN A 126 4.91 -3.92 2.26
CA ASN A 126 5.52 -5.21 2.09
C ASN A 126 7.03 -4.96 1.89
N ALA A 127 7.90 -5.83 2.37
CA ALA A 127 9.36 -5.76 2.12
C ALA A 127 9.78 -5.70 0.62
N SER A 128 8.81 -5.69 -0.30
CA SER A 128 8.95 -5.53 -1.75
C SER A 128 8.25 -4.28 -2.33
N SER A 129 7.57 -3.45 -1.53
CA SER A 129 6.91 -2.22 -2.00
C SER A 129 7.89 -1.04 -1.90
N THR A 130 8.55 -0.77 -3.01
CA THR A 130 9.29 0.46 -3.28
C THR A 130 8.36 1.66 -3.07
N LEU A 131 8.78 2.62 -2.22
CA LEU A 131 8.14 3.94 -2.14
C LEU A 131 8.01 4.51 -3.56
N ALA A 132 6.80 4.90 -3.93
CA ALA A 132 6.58 5.73 -5.10
C ALA A 132 7.31 7.06 -4.87
N THR A 133 8.05 7.49 -5.88
CA THR A 133 8.73 8.78 -5.96
C THR A 133 7.72 9.92 -5.90
N SER A 134 7.27 10.31 -4.71
CA SER A 134 6.83 11.69 -4.46
C SER A 134 8.07 12.52 -4.14
N SER A 135 8.08 13.78 -4.56
CA SER A 135 9.19 14.73 -4.41
C SER A 135 9.58 15.05 -2.96
N ASN A 136 8.91 14.43 -1.98
CA ASN A 136 9.12 14.57 -0.53
C ASN A 136 9.50 13.21 0.10
N GLY A 137 10.48 12.53 -0.49
CA GLY A 137 10.97 11.22 -0.02
C GLY A 137 11.30 11.22 1.47
N LEU A 138 11.04 10.08 2.13
CA LEU A 138 11.31 9.86 3.55
C LEU A 138 12.77 10.18 3.88
N ASP A 139 12.99 11.07 4.85
CA ASP A 139 14.33 11.55 5.17
C ASP A 139 15.04 10.59 6.15
N GLY A 140 16.03 9.86 5.65
CA GLY A 140 16.86 8.96 6.46
C GLY A 140 17.60 9.67 7.60
N GLN A 141 17.84 10.98 7.47
CA GLN A 141 18.43 11.82 8.52
C GLN A 141 17.51 11.90 9.74
N LYS A 142 16.18 12.05 9.53
CA LYS A 142 15.20 12.09 10.62
C LYS A 142 15.14 10.77 11.40
N VAL A 143 15.18 9.64 10.68
CA VAL A 143 15.24 8.32 11.33
C VAL A 143 16.52 8.19 12.16
N GLN A 144 17.66 8.62 11.62
CA GLN A 144 18.92 8.64 12.36
C GLN A 144 18.82 9.50 13.61
N ASP A 145 18.28 10.72 13.52
CA ASP A 145 18.22 11.66 14.62
C ASP A 145 17.29 11.16 15.74
N ILE A 146 16.17 10.53 15.39
CA ILE A 146 15.31 9.79 16.34
C ILE A 146 16.13 8.73 17.08
N PHE A 147 16.81 7.81 16.39
CA PHE A 147 17.55 6.74 17.05
C PHE A 147 18.79 7.21 17.80
N LYS A 148 19.47 8.24 17.31
CA LYS A 148 20.60 8.87 18.00
C LYS A 148 20.13 9.50 19.30
N SER A 149 19.01 10.21 19.27
CA SER A 149 18.41 10.84 20.44
C SER A 149 17.90 9.80 21.44
N ILE A 150 17.19 8.76 20.98
CA ILE A 150 16.76 7.63 21.82
C ILE A 150 17.95 6.91 22.46
N ASN A 151 18.98 6.57 21.67
CA ASN A 151 20.17 5.87 22.18
C ASN A 151 20.97 6.75 23.15
N THR A 152 21.01 8.06 22.91
CA THR A 152 21.66 9.00 23.83
C THR A 152 20.86 9.09 25.13
N ALA A 153 19.54 9.29 25.07
CA ALA A 153 18.66 9.28 26.24
C ALA A 153 18.80 7.98 27.05
N PHE A 154 18.89 6.83 26.38
CA PHE A 154 19.13 5.54 27.02
C PHE A 154 20.50 5.43 27.70
N SER A 155 21.56 5.91 27.04
CA SER A 155 22.93 5.78 27.56
C SER A 155 23.25 6.79 28.67
N THR A 156 22.68 8.00 28.62
CA THR A 156 22.89 9.05 29.62
C THR A 156 21.89 9.01 30.78
N GLY A 157 20.65 8.56 30.54
CA GLY A 157 19.52 8.71 31.46
C GLY A 157 19.48 7.78 32.68
N LYS A 158 20.49 6.90 32.87
CA LYS A 158 20.53 5.90 33.95
C LYS A 158 19.20 5.16 34.15
N CYS A 159 18.57 4.76 33.04
CA CYS A 159 17.26 4.12 33.03
C CYS A 159 17.22 2.81 33.85
N LYS A 160 16.19 2.64 34.69
CA LYS A 160 15.79 1.33 35.23
C LYS A 160 15.39 0.47 34.05
N ARG A 161 16.20 -0.55 33.78
CA ARG A 161 16.04 -1.42 32.60
C ARG A 161 14.94 -2.45 32.83
N GLY A 162 13.70 -2.02 33.04
CA GLY A 162 12.52 -2.88 33.26
C GLY A 162 12.08 -3.68 32.02
N GLY A 163 11.03 -4.50 32.16
CA GLY A 163 10.41 -5.26 31.07
C GLY A 163 9.69 -4.36 30.06
N ASN A 164 8.88 -3.40 30.55
CA ASN A 164 8.11 -2.46 29.74
C ASN A 164 8.98 -1.61 28.81
N PHE A 165 10.09 -1.06 29.30
CA PHE A 165 11.02 -0.28 28.47
C PHE A 165 11.60 -1.10 27.31
N LEU A 166 11.98 -2.35 27.59
CA LEU A 166 12.56 -3.23 26.59
C LEU A 166 11.54 -3.57 25.50
N GLU A 167 10.29 -3.82 25.89
CA GLU A 167 9.20 -4.13 24.98
C GLU A 167 8.86 -2.94 24.06
N GLN A 168 8.70 -1.74 24.62
CA GLN A 168 8.41 -0.53 23.83
C GLN A 168 9.57 -0.17 22.89
N SER A 169 10.82 -0.35 23.35
CA SER A 169 12.00 -0.15 22.50
C SER A 169 12.06 -1.15 21.35
N ALA A 170 11.72 -2.42 21.61
CA ALA A 170 11.69 -3.46 20.59
C ALA A 170 10.60 -3.21 19.54
N ASP A 171 9.42 -2.72 19.96
CA ASP A 171 8.33 -2.31 19.06
C ASP A 171 8.76 -1.18 18.12
N VAL A 172 9.39 -0.13 18.68
CA VAL A 172 9.90 1.00 17.89
C VAL A 172 10.92 0.50 16.86
N ILE A 173 11.94 -0.26 17.29
CA ILE A 173 12.95 -0.83 16.40
C ILE A 173 12.31 -1.68 15.29
N GLN A 174 11.35 -2.53 15.65
CA GLN A 174 10.70 -3.43 14.70
C GLN A 174 9.99 -2.65 13.61
N ASN A 175 9.19 -1.64 13.95
CA ASN A 175 8.51 -0.79 12.98
C ASN A 175 9.50 -0.09 12.03
N PHE A 176 10.57 0.50 12.57
CA PHE A 176 11.58 1.17 11.75
C PHE A 176 12.39 0.20 10.87
N SER A 177 12.69 -1.01 11.36
CA SER A 177 13.39 -2.04 10.57
C SER A 177 12.54 -2.53 9.38
N GLN A 178 11.21 -2.57 9.56
CA GLN A 178 10.23 -2.98 8.55
C GLN A 178 9.97 -1.92 7.48
N MET A 179 10.13 -0.64 7.80
CA MET A 179 10.00 0.45 6.81
C MET A 179 11.00 0.33 5.65
N GLY A 180 12.03 -0.51 5.79
CA GLY A 180 13.05 -0.70 4.77
C GLY A 180 13.88 0.58 4.66
N MET A 181 15.04 0.60 5.32
CA MET A 181 15.96 1.76 5.33
C MET A 181 16.62 2.09 3.97
N LEU A 182 16.03 1.62 2.87
CA LEU A 182 16.44 1.87 1.49
C LEU A 182 15.42 2.78 0.80
N VAL A 183 14.84 3.73 1.53
CA VAL A 183 13.98 4.74 0.93
C VAL A 183 14.86 5.72 0.16
N PRO A 184 14.75 5.80 -1.17
CA PRO A 184 15.45 6.83 -1.92
C PRO A 184 14.91 8.19 -1.46
N ASN A 185 15.80 9.15 -1.21
CA ASN A 185 15.37 10.53 -1.06
C ASN A 185 14.78 11.04 -2.39
N SER A 186 14.22 12.25 -2.38
CA SER A 186 13.62 12.94 -3.54
C SER A 186 14.54 13.10 -4.76
N SER A 187 15.83 12.80 -4.62
CA SER A 187 16.83 12.85 -5.69
C SER A 187 17.18 11.47 -6.27
N GLY A 188 16.50 10.39 -5.87
CA GLY A 188 16.88 9.02 -6.26
C GLY A 188 18.24 8.59 -5.68
N VAL A 189 18.74 9.36 -4.73
CA VAL A 189 20.05 9.22 -4.13
C VAL A 189 19.89 8.42 -2.84
N VAL A 190 20.18 7.12 -2.90
CA VAL A 190 20.55 6.33 -1.71
C VAL A 190 22.01 6.67 -1.40
N ILE A 191 22.29 7.90 -0.96
CA ILE A 191 23.62 8.28 -0.47
C ILE A 191 23.47 8.76 0.98
N ALA A 192 24.37 8.26 1.82
CA ALA A 192 24.65 8.62 3.21
C ALA A 192 23.54 8.35 4.25
N GLY A 193 22.30 8.80 4.07
CA GLY A 193 21.26 8.73 5.13
C GLY A 193 20.91 7.30 5.59
N GLY A 194 20.89 6.33 4.67
CA GLY A 194 20.56 4.94 4.98
C GLY A 194 21.64 4.19 5.78
N GLY A 195 22.91 4.51 5.58
CA GLY A 195 24.03 3.88 6.29
C GLY A 195 24.14 4.33 7.75
N PHE A 196 23.92 5.63 8.00
CA PHE A 196 23.96 6.20 9.35
C PHE A 196 22.70 5.85 10.17
N ALA A 197 21.51 5.85 9.56
CA ALA A 197 20.30 5.36 10.21
C ALA A 197 20.46 3.88 10.61
N LEU A 198 20.92 3.05 9.67
CA LEU A 198 21.23 1.64 9.90
C LEU A 198 22.24 1.45 11.04
N ALA A 199 23.35 2.21 11.03
CA ALA A 199 24.34 2.16 12.09
C ALA A 199 23.75 2.55 13.46
N SER A 200 22.86 3.53 13.51
CA SER A 200 22.21 4.00 14.74
C SER A 200 21.23 2.97 15.29
N ILE A 201 20.39 2.37 14.42
CA ILE A 201 19.48 1.27 14.81
C ILE A 201 20.29 0.06 15.30
N ILE A 202 21.33 -0.33 14.58
CA ILE A 202 22.20 -1.46 14.95
C ILE A 202 22.88 -1.21 16.30
N ARG A 203 23.38 0.01 16.54
CA ARG A 203 23.96 0.38 17.85
C ARG A 203 22.93 0.30 18.97
N PHE A 204 21.71 0.80 18.72
CA PHE A 204 20.63 0.76 19.70
C PHE A 204 20.21 -0.68 20.02
N ILE A 205 20.00 -1.52 19.00
CA ILE A 205 19.77 -2.98 19.16
C ILE A 205 20.89 -3.60 19.99
N ASN A 206 22.16 -3.31 19.67
CA ASN A 206 23.28 -3.87 20.40
C ASN A 206 23.28 -3.45 21.89
N SER A 207 22.86 -2.22 22.17
CA SER A 207 22.71 -1.69 23.52
C SER A 207 21.66 -2.48 24.33
N LEU A 208 20.53 -2.82 23.70
CA LEU A 208 19.48 -3.63 24.33
C LEU A 208 19.94 -5.07 24.59
N PHE A 209 20.70 -5.67 23.67
CA PHE A 209 21.29 -7.00 23.86
C PHE A 209 22.43 -7.06 24.90
N LYS A 210 22.89 -5.92 25.46
CA LYS A 210 23.80 -5.92 26.63
C LYS A 210 23.05 -6.26 27.94
N LYS A 211 21.72 -6.25 27.96
CA LYS A 211 20.90 -6.68 29.11
C LYS A 211 20.87 -8.22 29.16
N ARG A 212 20.69 -8.78 30.37
CA ARG A 212 20.31 -10.20 30.51
C ARG A 212 18.81 -10.32 30.23
N PHE A 213 18.43 -11.21 29.32
CA PHE A 213 17.04 -11.62 29.15
C PHE A 213 16.66 -12.59 30.26
N ASP A 214 15.53 -12.34 30.90
CA ASP A 214 14.85 -13.31 31.75
C ASP A 214 13.77 -13.96 30.89
N PHE A 215 13.89 -15.25 30.60
CA PHE A 215 12.91 -15.92 29.74
C PHE A 215 11.70 -16.43 30.51
N ASP A 216 11.68 -16.35 31.85
CA ASP A 216 10.48 -16.63 32.63
C ASP A 216 9.47 -15.46 32.52
N ASP A 217 9.97 -14.23 32.35
CA ASP A 217 9.17 -13.03 32.07
C ASP A 217 8.65 -13.00 30.60
N PRO A 218 7.32 -12.99 30.38
CA PRO A 218 6.73 -12.89 29.05
C PRO A 218 7.18 -11.65 28.26
N ALA A 219 7.34 -10.49 28.91
CA ALA A 219 7.72 -9.25 28.22
C ALA A 219 9.15 -9.35 27.66
N SER A 220 10.06 -9.94 28.44
CA SER A 220 11.43 -10.22 28.03
C SER A 220 11.51 -11.28 26.91
N ARG A 221 10.68 -12.34 26.93
CA ARG A 221 10.56 -13.29 25.79
C ARG A 221 10.12 -12.60 24.51
N GLN A 222 9.02 -11.84 24.55
CA GLN A 222 8.50 -11.14 23.39
C GLN A 222 9.51 -10.13 22.85
N SER A 223 10.18 -9.39 23.74
CA SER A 223 11.25 -8.46 23.36
C SER A 223 12.40 -9.16 22.62
N PHE A 224 12.83 -10.34 23.07
CA PHE A 224 13.86 -11.11 22.38
C PHE A 224 13.42 -11.49 20.96
N VAL A 225 12.19 -11.98 20.79
CA VAL A 225 11.64 -12.36 19.47
C VAL A 225 11.55 -11.14 18.55
N LYS A 226 11.00 -10.01 19.03
CA LYS A 226 10.89 -8.75 18.28
C LYS A 226 12.26 -8.21 17.85
N LEU A 227 13.27 -8.27 18.73
CA LEU A 227 14.64 -7.86 18.41
C LEU A 227 15.32 -8.81 17.40
N ASN A 228 15.10 -10.12 17.51
CA ASN A 228 15.57 -11.10 16.52
C ASN A 228 14.95 -10.82 15.13
N CYS A 229 13.66 -10.52 15.09
CA CYS A 229 12.96 -10.17 13.86
C CYS A 229 13.48 -8.87 13.24
N SER A 230 13.70 -7.85 14.08
CA SER A 230 14.28 -6.59 13.64
C SER A 230 15.69 -6.79 13.08
N PHE A 231 16.51 -7.61 13.74
CA PHE A 231 17.85 -7.94 13.28
C PHE A 231 17.82 -8.74 11.97
N TYR A 232 16.84 -9.63 11.79
CA TYR A 232 16.62 -10.35 10.54
C TYR A 232 16.32 -9.39 9.37
N ASP A 233 15.39 -8.44 9.57
CA ASP A 233 15.07 -7.44 8.55
C ASP A 233 16.27 -6.53 8.25
N ILE A 234 17.02 -6.12 9.27
CA ILE A 234 18.28 -5.38 9.11
C ILE A 234 19.30 -6.17 8.31
N ARG A 235 19.50 -7.46 8.59
CA ARG A 235 20.40 -8.32 7.82
C ARG A 235 19.98 -8.36 6.35
N ARG A 236 18.68 -8.52 6.09
CA ARG A 236 18.12 -8.49 4.73
C ARG A 236 18.44 -7.17 4.04
N ASN A 237 18.27 -6.05 4.74
CA ASN A 237 18.56 -4.72 4.21
C ASN A 237 20.06 -4.53 3.93
N ILE A 238 20.96 -4.99 4.81
CA ILE A 238 22.42 -4.97 4.58
C ILE A 238 22.79 -5.78 3.34
N ASP A 239 22.24 -6.99 3.24
CA ASP A 239 22.47 -7.88 2.10
C ASP A 239 21.92 -7.29 0.79
N SER A 240 20.80 -6.58 0.85
CA SER A 240 20.10 -5.96 -0.28
C SER A 240 20.77 -4.66 -0.74
N ALA A 241 21.37 -3.93 0.19
CA ALA A 241 22.16 -2.72 -0.09
C ALA A 241 23.51 -3.03 -0.75
N GLY A 242 24.02 -4.26 -0.61
CA GLY A 242 25.29 -4.69 -1.20
C GLY A 242 26.52 -4.49 -0.31
N PHE A 243 26.37 -4.08 0.95
CA PHE A 243 27.50 -3.80 1.87
C PHE A 243 28.44 -4.99 2.13
N MET A 244 27.99 -6.23 1.90
CA MET A 244 28.81 -7.43 2.05
C MET A 244 29.34 -7.98 0.72
N VAL A 245 29.08 -7.31 -0.40
CA VAL A 245 29.49 -7.76 -1.74
C VAL A 245 30.79 -7.06 -2.12
N VAL A 246 31.78 -7.84 -2.53
CA VAL A 246 33.04 -7.32 -3.08
C VAL A 246 32.82 -6.91 -4.53
N ALA A 247 33.27 -5.73 -4.92
CA ALA A 247 33.10 -5.25 -6.28
C ALA A 247 33.91 -6.11 -7.27
N ASN A 248 33.45 -6.18 -8.52
CA ASN A 248 34.16 -6.81 -9.62
C ASN A 248 33.86 -6.02 -10.90
N GLU A 249 34.60 -6.27 -11.98
CA GLU A 249 34.43 -5.54 -13.24
C GLU A 249 32.99 -5.54 -13.76
N ALA A 250 32.27 -6.66 -13.58
CA ALA A 250 30.89 -6.75 -14.02
C ALA A 250 29.95 -5.83 -13.22
N HIS A 251 30.22 -5.60 -11.92
CA HIS A 251 29.48 -4.61 -11.12
C HIS A 251 29.70 -3.19 -11.66
N TYR A 252 30.94 -2.81 -12.01
CA TYR A 252 31.23 -1.49 -12.57
C TYR A 252 30.54 -1.28 -13.93
N LYS A 253 30.57 -2.30 -14.80
CA LYS A 253 29.88 -2.26 -16.10
C LYS A 253 28.37 -2.12 -15.94
N ASP A 254 27.76 -2.96 -15.12
CA ASP A 254 26.32 -2.91 -14.86
C ASP A 254 25.94 -1.57 -14.20
N PHE A 255 26.76 -1.00 -13.32
CA PHE A 255 26.52 0.31 -12.70
C PHE A 255 26.49 1.43 -13.74
N ALA A 256 27.49 1.51 -14.61
CA ALA A 256 27.52 2.51 -15.68
C ALA A 256 26.29 2.43 -16.59
N GLU A 257 25.82 1.22 -16.86
CA GLU A 257 24.68 0.96 -17.72
C GLU A 257 23.34 1.32 -17.09
N THR A 258 23.16 1.10 -15.79
CA THR A 258 21.89 1.44 -15.10
C THR A 258 21.48 2.89 -15.30
N LYS A 259 22.43 3.84 -15.33
CA LYS A 259 22.14 5.26 -15.56
C LYS A 259 21.54 5.51 -16.96
N GLY A 260 22.00 4.77 -17.96
CA GLY A 260 21.43 4.81 -19.32
C GLY A 260 20.01 4.28 -19.33
N LEU A 261 19.79 3.12 -18.71
CA LEU A 261 18.48 2.48 -18.61
C LEU A 261 17.46 3.34 -17.82
N GLU A 262 17.88 3.99 -16.74
CA GLU A 262 17.02 4.91 -15.98
C GLU A 262 16.52 6.05 -16.86
N LYS A 263 17.43 6.72 -17.58
CA LYS A 263 17.08 7.84 -18.45
C LYS A 263 16.16 7.39 -19.59
N GLU A 264 16.42 6.22 -20.17
CA GLU A 264 15.58 5.64 -21.22
C GLU A 264 14.17 5.35 -20.70
N LEU A 265 14.05 4.70 -19.55
CA LEU A 265 12.78 4.40 -18.89
C LEU A 265 12.01 5.66 -18.48
N GLU A 266 12.67 6.69 -17.95
CA GLU A 266 12.03 7.97 -17.59
C GLU A 266 11.49 8.70 -18.82
N ASN A 267 12.27 8.73 -19.91
CA ASN A 267 11.81 9.30 -21.17
C ASN A 267 10.64 8.50 -21.74
N LYS A 268 10.71 7.17 -21.68
CA LYS A 268 9.63 6.29 -22.14
C LYS A 268 8.36 6.50 -21.33
N LEU A 269 8.47 6.67 -20.02
CA LEU A 269 7.32 6.93 -19.15
C LEU A 269 6.65 8.27 -19.47
N LYS A 270 7.44 9.32 -19.72
CA LYS A 270 6.92 10.62 -20.19
C LYS A 270 6.20 10.50 -21.53
N GLU A 271 6.81 9.79 -22.48
CA GLU A 271 6.23 9.52 -23.81
C GLU A 271 4.90 8.74 -23.68
N LEU A 272 4.88 7.65 -22.91
CA LEU A 272 3.69 6.81 -22.71
C LEU A 272 2.54 7.59 -22.06
N ASN A 273 2.81 8.41 -21.04
CA ASN A 273 1.80 9.25 -20.40
C ASN A 273 1.21 10.26 -21.38
N LYS A 274 2.07 10.93 -22.18
CA LYS A 274 1.63 11.86 -23.22
C LYS A 274 0.78 11.16 -24.28
N ASN A 275 1.25 10.03 -24.81
CA ASN A 275 0.56 9.28 -25.85
C ASN A 275 -0.78 8.72 -25.35
N ALA A 276 -0.85 8.25 -24.11
CA ALA A 276 -2.11 7.79 -23.51
C ALA A 276 -3.14 8.92 -23.41
N ALA A 277 -2.72 10.12 -22.99
CA ALA A 277 -3.59 11.29 -22.90
C ALA A 277 -4.10 11.74 -24.28
N GLU A 278 -3.20 11.86 -25.27
CA GLU A 278 -3.58 12.26 -26.63
C GLU A 278 -4.44 11.21 -27.32
N ARG A 279 -4.18 9.91 -27.09
CA ARG A 279 -5.00 8.81 -27.60
C ARG A 279 -6.42 8.87 -27.06
N LEU A 280 -6.58 9.08 -25.76
CA LEU A 280 -7.90 9.21 -25.13
C LEU A 280 -8.65 10.44 -25.66
N LYS A 281 -7.95 11.57 -25.78
CA LYS A 281 -8.49 12.81 -26.36
C LYS A 281 -8.93 12.62 -27.82
N GLY A 282 -8.14 11.91 -28.63
CA GLY A 282 -8.49 11.58 -30.00
C GLY A 282 -9.73 10.70 -30.09
N ILE A 283 -9.84 9.69 -29.23
CA ILE A 283 -11.02 8.80 -29.17
C ILE A 283 -12.27 9.58 -28.75
N ASP A 284 -12.16 10.45 -27.75
CA ASP A 284 -13.27 11.31 -27.30
C ASP A 284 -13.67 12.32 -28.40
N ALA A 285 -12.72 12.82 -29.18
CA ALA A 285 -13.02 13.68 -30.33
C ALA A 285 -13.84 12.96 -31.41
N LEU A 286 -13.64 11.65 -31.64
CA LEU A 286 -14.48 10.89 -32.59
C LEU A 286 -15.96 10.88 -32.16
N ARG A 287 -16.19 10.74 -30.85
CA ARG A 287 -17.52 10.82 -30.26
C ARG A 287 -18.12 12.22 -30.44
N ASP A 288 -17.35 13.27 -30.15
CA ASP A 288 -17.83 14.65 -30.26
C ASP A 288 -18.20 15.05 -31.70
N VAL A 289 -17.43 14.58 -32.69
CA VAL A 289 -17.74 14.79 -34.11
C VAL A 289 -19.07 14.17 -34.49
N LYS A 290 -19.33 12.94 -34.02
CA LYS A 290 -20.59 12.25 -34.31
C LYS A 290 -21.78 12.90 -33.61
N ILE A 291 -21.63 13.26 -32.35
CA ILE A 291 -22.64 14.02 -31.60
C ILE A 291 -22.96 15.33 -32.33
N SER A 292 -21.94 16.06 -32.79
CA SER A 292 -22.13 17.31 -33.53
C SER A 292 -22.81 17.07 -34.88
N ALA A 293 -22.48 15.99 -35.59
CA ALA A 293 -23.13 15.63 -36.85
C ALA A 293 -24.60 15.23 -36.66
N GLU A 294 -24.94 14.48 -35.60
CA GLU A 294 -26.33 14.12 -35.27
C GLU A 294 -27.15 15.32 -34.78
N LEU A 295 -26.53 16.28 -34.10
CA LEU A 295 -27.16 17.55 -33.75
C LEU A 295 -27.37 18.45 -34.98
N GLY A 296 -26.51 18.36 -36.00
CA GLY A 296 -26.64 19.11 -37.25
C GLY A 296 -26.75 20.62 -37.04
N LEU A 297 -27.87 21.22 -37.48
CA LEU A 297 -28.14 22.66 -37.31
C LEU A 297 -28.31 23.08 -35.85
N LEU A 298 -28.65 22.14 -34.96
CA LEU A 298 -28.83 22.41 -33.53
C LEU A 298 -27.50 22.64 -32.81
N ASP A 299 -26.38 22.06 -33.26
CA ASP A 299 -25.04 22.37 -32.72
C ASP A 299 -24.66 23.83 -33.04
N LYS A 300 -24.99 24.30 -34.25
CA LYS A 300 -24.83 25.71 -34.63
C LYS A 300 -25.73 26.61 -33.78
N LEU A 301 -26.99 26.24 -33.59
CA LEU A 301 -27.91 26.98 -32.70
C LEU A 301 -27.36 27.03 -31.27
N GLN A 302 -26.88 25.91 -30.71
CA GLN A 302 -26.33 25.84 -29.36
C GLN A 302 -25.17 26.83 -29.18
N LYS A 303 -24.21 26.84 -30.11
CA LYS A 303 -23.09 27.79 -30.09
C LYS A 303 -23.55 29.25 -30.20
N THR A 304 -24.57 29.49 -31.03
CA THR A 304 -25.12 30.84 -31.27
C THR A 304 -25.90 31.36 -30.06
N VAL A 305 -26.75 30.51 -29.47
CA VAL A 305 -27.49 30.78 -28.24
C VAL A 305 -26.52 30.98 -27.07
N ALA A 306 -25.46 30.18 -26.95
CA ALA A 306 -24.45 30.37 -25.90
C ALA A 306 -23.77 31.74 -25.99
N LYS A 307 -23.40 32.20 -27.19
CA LYS A 307 -22.84 33.54 -27.40
C LYS A 307 -23.85 34.64 -27.04
N ALA A 308 -25.10 34.50 -27.50
CA ALA A 308 -26.15 35.47 -27.20
C ALA A 308 -26.48 35.50 -25.69
N LEU A 309 -26.46 34.35 -25.02
CA LEU A 309 -26.66 34.20 -23.59
C LEU A 309 -25.57 34.91 -22.77
N VAL A 310 -24.31 34.84 -23.20
CA VAL A 310 -23.22 35.58 -22.55
C VAL A 310 -23.48 37.09 -22.62
N ALA A 311 -23.93 37.59 -23.77
CA ALA A 311 -24.26 39.01 -23.93
C ALA A 311 -25.44 39.45 -23.06
N THR A 312 -26.47 38.60 -22.89
CA THR A 312 -27.67 38.95 -22.09
C THR A 312 -27.50 38.74 -20.58
N LYS A 313 -26.45 38.04 -20.14
CA LYS A 313 -26.09 37.90 -18.72
C LYS A 313 -25.54 39.18 -18.11
N VAL A 314 -24.99 40.09 -18.91
CA VAL A 314 -24.46 41.36 -18.42
C VAL A 314 -25.61 42.26 -17.99
N LYS A 315 -25.67 42.61 -16.70
CA LYS A 315 -26.68 43.52 -16.17
C LYS A 315 -26.47 44.92 -16.74
N ILE A 316 -27.54 45.56 -17.22
CA ILE A 316 -27.46 46.91 -17.79
C ILE A 316 -27.72 47.92 -16.68
N ALA A 317 -26.64 48.28 -16.00
CA ALA A 317 -26.59 49.31 -14.98
C ALA A 317 -25.24 50.05 -15.07
N ASP A 318 -25.20 51.26 -14.54
CA ASP A 318 -23.94 52.01 -14.43
C ASP A 318 -23.01 51.30 -13.46
N ASP A 319 -21.74 51.19 -13.83
CA ASP A 319 -20.66 50.82 -12.91
C ASP A 319 -19.38 51.59 -13.25
N ALA A 320 -18.34 51.37 -12.43
CA ALA A 320 -17.06 52.05 -12.58
C ALA A 320 -16.34 51.75 -13.93
N ALA A 321 -16.73 50.70 -14.65
CA ALA A 321 -16.06 50.26 -15.87
C ALA A 321 -16.76 50.73 -17.15
N SER A 322 -18.09 50.87 -17.17
CA SER A 322 -18.84 51.35 -18.33
C SER A 322 -20.25 51.83 -18.01
N PRO A 323 -20.73 52.93 -18.66
CA PRO A 323 -22.11 53.39 -18.54
C PRO A 323 -23.14 52.35 -19.01
N ALA A 324 -24.33 52.39 -18.42
CA ALA A 324 -25.45 51.52 -18.76
C ALA A 324 -25.86 51.62 -20.24
N LEU A 325 -25.84 52.84 -20.81
CA LEU A 325 -26.13 53.04 -22.23
C LEU A 325 -25.13 52.29 -23.13
N THR A 326 -23.84 52.31 -22.80
CA THR A 326 -22.80 51.60 -23.55
C THR A 326 -23.02 50.09 -23.51
N LYS A 327 -23.32 49.54 -22.33
CA LYS A 327 -23.62 48.10 -22.18
C LYS A 327 -24.87 47.69 -22.95
N LYS A 328 -25.91 48.53 -22.92
CA LYS A 328 -27.13 48.33 -23.72
C LYS A 328 -26.79 48.23 -25.21
N MET A 329 -25.99 49.17 -25.74
CA MET A 329 -25.62 49.17 -27.15
C MET A 329 -24.74 47.97 -27.53
N GLN A 330 -23.80 47.58 -26.66
CA GLN A 330 -22.97 46.39 -26.85
C GLN A 330 -23.81 45.11 -26.89
N MET A 331 -24.81 44.97 -26.01
CA MET A 331 -25.73 43.83 -26.05
C MET A 331 -26.55 43.82 -27.34
N ILE A 332 -27.12 44.96 -27.74
CA ILE A 332 -27.89 45.06 -29.00
C ILE A 332 -27.01 44.62 -30.16
N GLN A 333 -25.79 45.15 -30.27
CA GLN A 333 -24.84 44.77 -31.31
C GLN A 333 -24.51 43.27 -31.29
N ALA A 334 -24.21 42.71 -30.11
CA ALA A 334 -23.86 41.31 -29.96
C ALA A 334 -24.99 40.37 -30.41
N VAL A 335 -26.25 40.69 -30.10
CA VAL A 335 -27.43 39.93 -30.54
C VAL A 335 -27.71 40.14 -32.03
N SER A 336 -27.63 41.38 -32.52
CA SER A 336 -27.82 41.72 -33.93
C SER A 336 -26.83 40.99 -34.85
N LEU A 337 -25.57 40.82 -34.44
CA LEU A 337 -24.57 40.07 -35.21
C LEU A 337 -24.89 38.57 -35.37
N GLN A 338 -25.78 38.04 -34.53
CA GLN A 338 -26.16 36.62 -34.55
C GLN A 338 -27.58 36.40 -35.09
N ILE A 339 -28.28 37.45 -35.52
CA ILE A 339 -29.74 37.41 -35.70
C ILE A 339 -30.21 36.40 -36.76
N ASP A 340 -29.54 36.32 -37.90
CA ASP A 340 -29.89 35.35 -38.94
C ASP A 340 -29.63 33.91 -38.48
N ALA A 341 -28.53 33.67 -37.78
CA ALA A 341 -28.20 32.36 -37.23
C ALA A 341 -29.18 31.93 -36.12
N LEU A 342 -29.57 32.86 -35.25
CA LEU A 342 -30.58 32.62 -34.21
C LEU A 342 -31.94 32.33 -34.83
N ASN A 343 -32.42 33.16 -35.77
CA ASN A 343 -33.73 32.98 -36.39
C ASN A 343 -33.82 31.65 -37.15
N ASN A 344 -32.81 31.31 -37.95
CA ASN A 344 -32.80 30.07 -38.71
C ASN A 344 -32.70 28.85 -37.80
N GLY A 345 -31.82 28.90 -36.79
CA GLY A 345 -31.68 27.80 -35.83
C GLY A 345 -32.92 27.61 -34.96
N LEU A 346 -33.56 28.68 -34.48
CA LEU A 346 -34.76 28.60 -33.65
C LEU A 346 -35.96 28.05 -34.42
N LYS A 347 -36.15 28.45 -35.69
CA LYS A 347 -37.19 27.87 -36.54
C LYS A 347 -37.01 26.36 -36.71
N GLU A 348 -35.77 25.92 -36.93
CA GLU A 348 -35.45 24.50 -37.04
C GLU A 348 -35.67 23.76 -35.71
N TYR A 349 -35.28 24.36 -34.59
CA TYR A 349 -35.52 23.82 -33.25
C TYR A 349 -37.01 23.63 -32.92
N ILE A 350 -37.87 24.58 -33.33
CA ILE A 350 -39.33 24.47 -33.20
C ILE A 350 -39.85 23.38 -34.16
N ARG A 351 -39.42 23.39 -35.43
CA ARG A 351 -39.85 22.41 -36.45
C ARG A 351 -39.55 20.97 -36.06
N LEU A 352 -38.43 20.73 -35.37
CA LEU A 352 -38.03 19.42 -34.87
C LEU A 352 -38.73 19.02 -33.56
N GLU A 353 -39.70 19.81 -33.09
CA GLU A 353 -40.47 19.57 -31.85
C GLU A 353 -39.59 19.40 -30.61
N LEU A 354 -38.40 20.01 -30.61
CA LEU A 354 -37.47 19.98 -29.48
C LEU A 354 -37.78 21.05 -28.43
N SER A 355 -38.66 21.99 -28.77
CA SER A 355 -39.15 22.99 -27.85
C SER A 355 -40.17 22.40 -26.88
N ARG A 356 -39.88 22.54 -25.58
CA ARG A 356 -40.85 22.26 -24.52
C ARG A 356 -41.96 23.32 -24.42
N GLN A 357 -41.76 24.48 -25.05
CA GLN A 357 -42.68 25.63 -25.01
C GLN A 357 -42.68 26.34 -26.38
N PRO A 358 -43.28 25.74 -27.42
CA PRO A 358 -43.20 26.24 -28.80
C PRO A 358 -43.69 27.68 -28.95
N ILE A 359 -44.81 28.02 -28.29
CA ILE A 359 -45.40 29.37 -28.30
C ILE A 359 -44.42 30.42 -27.76
N MET A 360 -43.68 30.09 -26.70
CA MET A 360 -42.69 30.99 -26.10
C MET A 360 -41.49 31.21 -27.04
N ASP A 361 -41.16 30.25 -27.89
CA ASP A 361 -40.08 30.40 -28.87
C ASP A 361 -40.50 31.17 -30.13
N GLU A 362 -41.76 31.04 -30.55
CA GLU A 362 -42.32 31.91 -31.59
C GLU A 362 -42.33 33.38 -31.14
N LEU A 363 -42.69 33.62 -29.88
CA LEU A 363 -42.61 34.95 -29.27
C LEU A 363 -41.17 35.47 -29.21
N LEU A 364 -40.19 34.60 -28.86
CA LEU A 364 -38.78 34.95 -28.91
C LEU A 364 -38.33 35.35 -30.33
N ILE A 365 -38.70 34.56 -31.35
CA ILE A 365 -38.37 34.89 -32.75
C ILE A 365 -38.96 36.25 -33.13
N SER A 366 -40.21 36.52 -32.74
CA SER A 366 -40.85 37.82 -32.96
C SER A 366 -40.11 38.97 -32.26
N GLN A 367 -39.68 38.76 -31.01
CA GLN A 367 -38.90 39.74 -30.25
C GLN A 367 -37.52 39.99 -30.89
N LEU A 368 -36.87 38.93 -31.40
CA LEU A 368 -35.58 39.00 -32.08
C LEU A 368 -35.63 39.81 -33.38
N GLN A 369 -36.78 39.90 -34.05
CA GLN A 369 -36.94 40.79 -35.23
C GLN A 369 -36.59 42.26 -34.92
N ALA A 370 -36.75 42.71 -33.68
CA ALA A 370 -36.35 44.07 -33.28
C ALA A 370 -34.83 44.31 -33.33
N PHE A 371 -34.01 43.26 -33.44
CA PHE A 371 -32.55 43.35 -33.52
C PHE A 371 -32.03 43.31 -34.98
N ASP A 372 -32.90 43.12 -35.97
CA ASP A 372 -32.53 43.16 -37.39
C ASP A 372 -32.82 44.56 -37.96
N SER A 373 -31.78 45.38 -38.03
CA SER A 373 -31.87 46.75 -38.56
C SER A 373 -32.12 46.80 -40.07
N ALA A 374 -31.77 45.74 -40.80
CA ALA A 374 -31.90 45.68 -42.25
C ALA A 374 -33.35 45.41 -42.67
N LYS A 375 -34.04 44.49 -41.98
CA LYS A 375 -35.43 44.13 -42.30
C LYS A 375 -36.48 44.88 -41.47
N TYR A 376 -36.18 45.25 -40.22
CA TYR A 376 -37.15 45.83 -39.29
C TYR A 376 -36.67 47.15 -38.67
N ARG A 377 -36.18 48.08 -39.49
CA ARG A 377 -35.59 49.36 -39.08
C ARG A 377 -36.41 50.14 -38.04
N ALA A 378 -37.73 50.23 -38.20
CA ALA A 378 -38.60 50.94 -37.25
C ALA A 378 -38.60 50.30 -35.85
N ARG A 379 -38.60 48.96 -35.78
CA ARG A 379 -38.53 48.21 -34.51
C ARG A 379 -37.15 48.33 -33.87
N TYR A 380 -36.10 48.28 -34.69
CA TYR A 380 -34.72 48.49 -34.24
C TYR A 380 -34.51 49.89 -33.63
N LEU A 381 -35.00 50.94 -34.29
CA LEU A 381 -34.92 52.30 -33.74
C LEU A 381 -35.71 52.45 -32.44
N LYS A 382 -36.87 51.78 -32.31
CA LYS A 382 -37.65 51.75 -31.06
C LYS A 382 -36.86 51.06 -29.93
N LEU A 383 -36.15 49.98 -30.23
CA LEU A 383 -35.29 49.26 -29.29
C LEU A 383 -34.13 50.13 -28.80
N VAL A 384 -33.43 50.80 -29.73
CA VAL A 384 -32.31 51.71 -29.42
C VAL A 384 -32.77 52.89 -28.56
N LYS A 385 -33.93 53.49 -28.86
CA LYS A 385 -34.50 54.63 -28.13
C LYS A 385 -35.20 54.27 -26.80
N MET A 386 -35.36 52.98 -26.49
CA MET A 386 -36.02 52.53 -25.26
C MET A 386 -35.24 52.99 -24.01
N LYS A 387 -35.95 53.40 -22.94
CA LYS A 387 -35.34 53.72 -21.65
C LYS A 387 -34.60 52.51 -21.08
N ILE A 388 -33.52 52.75 -20.32
CA ILE A 388 -32.61 51.70 -19.82
C ILE A 388 -33.36 50.71 -18.93
N GLU A 389 -34.17 51.22 -17.99
CA GLU A 389 -34.93 50.42 -17.02
C GLU A 389 -35.89 49.48 -17.73
N ARG A 390 -36.56 50.00 -18.77
CA ARG A 390 -37.51 49.25 -19.58
C ARG A 390 -36.83 48.22 -20.48
N PHE A 391 -35.67 48.54 -21.03
CA PHE A 391 -34.89 47.58 -21.82
C PHE A 391 -34.36 46.44 -20.94
N GLU A 392 -33.87 46.76 -19.75
CA GLU A 392 -33.37 45.78 -18.77
C GLU A 392 -34.47 44.79 -18.36
N SER A 393 -35.67 45.27 -18.03
CA SER A 393 -36.79 44.42 -17.58
C SER A 393 -37.53 43.71 -18.71
N GLU A 394 -37.89 44.40 -19.80
CA GLU A 394 -38.75 43.86 -20.87
C GLU A 394 -37.99 43.15 -21.99
N ILE A 395 -36.73 43.51 -22.23
CA ILE A 395 -35.94 42.95 -23.34
C ILE A 395 -34.85 42.02 -22.83
N ARG A 396 -33.90 42.54 -22.03
CA ARG A 396 -32.76 41.73 -21.56
C ARG A 396 -33.22 40.57 -20.70
N GLY A 397 -34.07 40.82 -19.70
CA GLY A 397 -34.61 39.78 -18.82
C GLY A 397 -35.26 38.64 -19.59
N ASN A 398 -36.11 38.98 -20.57
CA ASN A 398 -36.77 38.00 -21.44
C ASN A 398 -35.76 37.21 -22.29
N LEU A 399 -34.85 37.88 -22.99
CA LEU A 399 -33.83 37.19 -23.80
C LEU A 399 -32.92 36.30 -22.95
N LEU A 400 -32.53 36.74 -21.75
CA LEU A 400 -31.76 35.93 -20.80
C LEU A 400 -32.52 34.66 -20.41
N TYR A 401 -33.80 34.78 -20.07
CA TYR A 401 -34.65 33.63 -19.74
C TYR A 401 -34.72 32.64 -20.90
N HIS A 402 -35.08 33.12 -22.10
CA HIS A 402 -35.26 32.25 -23.26
C HIS A 402 -33.96 31.58 -23.71
N PHE A 403 -32.85 32.33 -23.84
CA PHE A 403 -31.56 31.75 -24.21
C PHE A 403 -31.05 30.79 -23.15
N GLY A 404 -31.27 31.07 -21.86
CA GLY A 404 -30.94 30.15 -20.78
C GLY A 404 -31.69 28.83 -20.90
N ARG A 405 -33.01 28.90 -21.13
CA ARG A 405 -33.86 27.71 -21.31
C ARG A 405 -33.44 26.89 -22.54
N ILE A 406 -33.33 27.53 -23.71
CA ILE A 406 -32.97 26.85 -24.96
C ILE A 406 -31.57 26.23 -24.86
N SER A 407 -30.61 26.92 -24.23
CA SER A 407 -29.28 26.36 -23.99
C SER A 407 -29.34 25.09 -23.14
N LEU A 408 -30.17 25.07 -22.08
CA LEU A 408 -30.34 23.88 -21.23
C LEU A 408 -31.02 22.73 -21.99
N ASP A 409 -32.01 23.02 -22.82
CA ASP A 409 -32.70 22.00 -23.60
C ASP A 409 -31.76 21.36 -24.65
N LEU A 410 -30.92 22.16 -25.30
CA LEU A 410 -29.90 21.67 -26.24
C LEU A 410 -28.80 20.86 -25.55
N GLU A 411 -28.34 21.27 -24.35
CA GLU A 411 -27.38 20.49 -23.56
C GLU A 411 -27.96 19.13 -23.13
N LYS A 412 -29.24 19.09 -22.71
CA LYS A 412 -29.91 17.83 -22.38
C LYS A 412 -29.96 16.91 -23.61
N LYS A 413 -30.33 17.44 -24.77
CA LYS A 413 -30.40 16.66 -26.00
C LYS A 413 -29.03 16.13 -26.42
N LYS A 414 -27.99 16.97 -26.33
CA LYS A 414 -26.60 16.57 -26.54
C LYS A 414 -26.20 15.43 -25.59
N GLY A 415 -26.58 15.52 -24.32
CA GLY A 415 -26.36 14.47 -23.31
C GLY A 415 -27.09 13.16 -23.61
N GLU A 416 -28.32 13.21 -24.13
CA GLU A 416 -29.08 12.03 -24.56
C GLU A 416 -28.42 11.35 -25.76
N ILE A 417 -28.03 12.12 -26.78
CA ILE A 417 -27.31 11.62 -27.97
C ILE A 417 -25.99 10.97 -27.54
N ALA A 418 -25.22 11.65 -26.69
CA ALA A 418 -24.01 11.13 -26.07
C ALA A 418 -24.23 9.76 -25.40
N LYS A 419 -25.26 9.65 -24.53
CA LYS A 419 -25.59 8.40 -23.84
C LYS A 419 -26.02 7.29 -24.80
N ASN A 420 -26.77 7.63 -25.85
CA ASN A 420 -27.17 6.65 -26.85
C ASN A 420 -25.97 6.17 -27.65
N PHE A 421 -25.10 7.09 -28.09
CA PHE A 421 -23.85 6.78 -28.78
C PHE A 421 -22.98 5.84 -27.95
N ASP A 422 -22.75 6.14 -26.68
CA ASP A 422 -21.95 5.31 -25.77
C ASP A 422 -22.47 3.88 -25.63
N LYS A 423 -23.79 3.67 -25.77
CA LYS A 423 -24.48 2.37 -25.65
C LYS A 423 -24.56 1.57 -26.95
N THR A 424 -24.57 2.25 -28.11
CA THR A 424 -24.95 1.66 -29.40
C THR A 424 -23.82 1.67 -30.43
N ALA A 425 -22.93 2.67 -30.38
CA ALA A 425 -21.84 2.79 -31.33
C ALA A 425 -20.81 1.68 -31.12
N LEU A 426 -20.46 1.01 -32.20
CA LEU A 426 -19.43 -0.02 -32.20
C LEU A 426 -18.11 0.56 -32.72
N VAL A 427 -17.04 0.28 -32.00
CA VAL A 427 -15.65 0.50 -32.38
C VAL A 427 -14.92 -0.82 -32.16
N LYS A 428 -14.35 -1.38 -33.22
CA LYS A 428 -13.72 -2.70 -33.29
C LYS A 428 -14.61 -3.83 -32.75
N GLY A 429 -15.88 -3.80 -33.12
CA GLY A 429 -16.87 -4.78 -32.68
C GLY A 429 -17.29 -4.67 -31.21
N GLN A 430 -16.85 -3.63 -30.48
CA GLN A 430 -17.22 -3.38 -29.08
C GLN A 430 -17.95 -2.06 -28.93
N LYS A 431 -18.82 -1.93 -27.93
CA LYS A 431 -19.46 -0.65 -27.60
C LYS A 431 -18.40 0.42 -27.29
N PHE A 432 -18.58 1.65 -27.75
CA PHE A 432 -17.63 2.75 -27.55
C PHE A 432 -17.19 2.90 -26.07
N ALA A 433 -18.13 2.83 -25.13
CA ALA A 433 -17.81 2.90 -23.70
C ALA A 433 -16.87 1.78 -23.23
N ALA A 434 -17.07 0.56 -23.75
CA ALA A 434 -16.21 -0.59 -23.45
C ALA A 434 -14.83 -0.43 -24.10
N TYR A 435 -14.77 0.00 -25.37
CA TYR A 435 -13.52 0.28 -26.06
C TYR A 435 -12.70 1.37 -25.35
N ARG A 436 -13.33 2.49 -24.98
CA ARG A 436 -12.70 3.57 -24.22
C ARG A 436 -12.13 3.08 -22.89
N LYS A 437 -12.91 2.29 -22.14
CA LYS A 437 -12.47 1.66 -20.89
C LYS A 437 -11.26 0.74 -21.12
N GLN A 438 -11.29 -0.07 -22.17
CA GLN A 438 -10.19 -0.95 -22.55
C GLN A 438 -8.92 -0.15 -22.88
N VAL A 439 -9.02 0.99 -23.58
CA VAL A 439 -7.86 1.85 -23.86
C VAL A 439 -7.26 2.40 -22.56
N ILE A 440 -8.08 2.85 -21.61
CA ILE A 440 -7.60 3.32 -20.29
C ILE A 440 -6.87 2.20 -19.54
N GLU A 441 -7.48 1.01 -19.45
CA GLU A 441 -6.91 -0.13 -18.74
C GLU A 441 -5.60 -0.62 -19.36
N ASN A 442 -5.55 -0.72 -20.70
CA ASN A 442 -4.34 -1.11 -21.42
C ASN A 442 -3.22 -0.08 -21.23
N SER A 443 -3.55 1.22 -21.30
CA SER A 443 -2.59 2.30 -21.05
C SER A 443 -2.03 2.23 -19.63
N ALA A 444 -2.91 2.09 -18.64
CA ALA A 444 -2.52 1.98 -17.24
C ALA A 444 -1.63 0.76 -16.98
N LYS A 445 -1.91 -0.40 -17.60
CA LYS A 445 -1.10 -1.61 -17.46
C LYS A 445 0.33 -1.42 -17.99
N ILE A 446 0.48 -0.79 -19.16
CA ILE A 446 1.79 -0.55 -19.79
C ILE A 446 2.58 0.48 -18.99
N ILE A 447 1.95 1.59 -18.59
CA ILE A 447 2.58 2.63 -17.76
C ILE A 447 3.02 2.04 -16.40
N LYS A 448 2.17 1.23 -15.76
CA LYS A 448 2.50 0.57 -14.49
C LYS A 448 3.68 -0.38 -14.63
N LYS A 449 3.78 -1.13 -15.73
CA LYS A 449 4.95 -1.98 -16.00
C LYS A 449 6.21 -1.14 -16.14
N ALA A 450 6.21 -0.12 -16.99
CA ALA A 450 7.37 0.77 -17.18
C ALA A 450 7.80 1.46 -15.87
N GLN A 451 6.84 1.89 -15.04
CA GLN A 451 7.12 2.45 -13.72
C GLN A 451 7.74 1.43 -12.77
N THR A 452 7.23 0.19 -12.79
CA THR A 452 7.78 -0.90 -11.97
C THR A 452 9.21 -1.21 -12.38
N ASP A 453 9.49 -1.28 -13.68
CA ASP A 453 10.82 -1.52 -14.23
C ASP A 453 11.78 -0.37 -13.87
N LEU A 454 11.34 0.89 -13.99
CA LEU A 454 12.12 2.06 -13.55
C LEU A 454 12.47 1.99 -12.06
N ASN A 455 11.49 1.69 -11.21
CA ASN A 455 11.71 1.58 -9.77
C ASN A 455 12.71 0.46 -9.44
N ASN A 456 12.59 -0.69 -10.11
CA ASN A 456 13.50 -1.81 -9.92
C ASN A 456 14.91 -1.49 -10.39
N ILE A 457 15.07 -0.79 -11.51
CA ILE A 457 16.38 -0.34 -12.00
C ILE A 457 17.01 0.66 -11.04
N LYS A 458 16.24 1.63 -10.50
CA LYS A 458 16.75 2.58 -9.48
C LYS A 458 17.26 1.88 -8.21
N VAL A 459 16.58 0.80 -7.79
CA VAL A 459 17.05 -0.05 -6.68
C VAL A 459 18.36 -0.75 -7.05
N SER A 460 18.45 -1.36 -8.23
CA SER A 460 19.68 -1.99 -8.71
C SER A 460 20.83 -1.00 -8.86
N HIS A 461 20.58 0.20 -9.39
CA HIS A 461 21.55 1.30 -9.49
C HIS A 461 22.10 1.66 -8.11
N SER A 462 21.22 1.88 -7.14
CA SER A 462 21.61 2.24 -5.77
C SER A 462 22.45 1.15 -5.10
N ARG A 463 22.06 -0.12 -5.26
CA ARG A 463 22.85 -1.26 -4.79
C ARG A 463 24.23 -1.31 -5.44
N LEU A 464 24.29 -1.20 -6.77
CA LEU A 464 25.53 -1.23 -7.54
C LEU A 464 26.45 -0.06 -7.23
N LYS A 465 25.88 1.11 -6.96
CA LYS A 465 26.60 2.28 -6.46
C LYS A 465 27.28 2.00 -5.13
N ASN A 466 26.55 1.45 -4.15
CA ASN A 466 27.14 1.11 -2.85
C ASN A 466 28.27 0.08 -2.97
N ILE A 467 28.13 -0.89 -3.87
CA ILE A 467 29.16 -1.90 -4.13
C ILE A 467 30.40 -1.26 -4.77
N THR A 468 30.22 -0.43 -5.79
CA THR A 468 31.33 0.11 -6.59
C THR A 468 32.01 1.32 -5.92
N GLU A 469 31.25 2.20 -5.27
CA GLU A 469 31.80 3.37 -4.58
C GLU A 469 32.36 3.04 -3.20
N GLY A 470 31.86 1.98 -2.54
CA GLY A 470 32.41 1.49 -1.28
C GLY A 470 33.78 0.81 -1.40
N ASP A 471 34.20 0.50 -2.64
CA ASP A 471 35.45 -0.22 -2.95
C ASP A 471 36.48 0.68 -3.66
N LYS A 472 36.39 2.01 -3.49
CA LYS A 472 37.32 3.00 -4.07
C LYS A 472 38.79 2.85 -3.60
N GLY A 473 39.12 1.82 -2.83
CA GLY A 473 40.48 1.53 -2.35
C GLY A 473 40.93 2.43 -1.20
N TYR A 474 42.26 2.53 -1.01
CA TYR A 474 42.89 3.31 0.07
C TYR A 474 42.95 4.81 -0.28
N VAL A 475 41.79 5.49 -0.31
CA VAL A 475 41.74 6.93 -0.59
C VAL A 475 41.90 7.74 0.69
N ARG A 476 42.82 8.72 0.70
CA ARG A 476 43.07 9.59 1.87
C ARG A 476 41.86 10.46 2.27
N SER A 477 40.88 10.61 1.38
CA SER A 477 39.65 11.37 1.58
C SER A 477 38.44 10.49 1.95
N ASP A 478 38.65 9.31 2.53
CA ASP A 478 37.57 8.54 3.16
C ASP A 478 37.01 9.36 4.34
N ASP A 479 35.81 9.90 4.17
CA ASP A 479 35.12 10.73 5.16
C ASP A 479 34.44 9.90 6.27
N GLY A 480 34.61 8.57 6.24
CA GLY A 480 34.02 7.65 7.22
C GLY A 480 32.50 7.52 7.10
N SER A 481 31.88 8.10 6.06
CA SER A 481 30.42 8.03 5.83
C SER A 481 29.94 6.61 5.54
N SER A 482 30.83 5.74 5.07
CA SER A 482 30.65 4.31 4.92
C SER A 482 31.45 3.52 5.95
N ASN A 483 31.23 3.73 7.26
CA ASN A 483 31.85 2.95 8.34
C ASN A 483 31.33 1.49 8.39
N VAL A 484 31.46 0.78 7.26
CA VAL A 484 31.08 -0.61 7.01
C VAL A 484 31.77 -1.50 8.05
N ARG A 485 33.00 -1.17 8.46
CA ARG A 485 33.68 -1.89 9.55
C ARG A 485 32.88 -1.83 10.86
N SER A 486 32.46 -0.66 11.32
CA SER A 486 31.64 -0.53 12.54
C SER A 486 30.31 -1.27 12.40
N ILE A 487 29.65 -1.18 11.24
CA ILE A 487 28.41 -1.91 10.95
C ILE A 487 28.64 -3.43 11.04
N LEU A 488 29.70 -3.94 10.40
CA LEU A 488 30.04 -5.36 10.39
C LEU A 488 30.48 -5.88 11.77
N GLU A 489 31.20 -5.09 12.55
CA GLU A 489 31.61 -5.45 13.92
C GLU A 489 30.38 -5.56 14.83
N ILE A 490 29.48 -4.57 14.81
CA ILE A 490 28.27 -4.61 15.64
C ILE A 490 27.30 -5.70 15.14
N TYR A 491 27.20 -5.89 13.83
CA TYR A 491 26.45 -6.99 13.22
C TYR A 491 26.92 -8.36 13.76
N LYS A 492 28.24 -8.59 13.79
CA LYS A 492 28.83 -9.82 14.34
C LYS A 492 28.54 -9.98 15.83
N ASP A 493 28.60 -8.90 16.61
CA ASP A 493 28.31 -8.92 18.05
C ASP A 493 26.84 -9.28 18.34
N ILE A 494 25.89 -8.65 17.63
CA ILE A 494 24.46 -8.97 17.76
C ILE A 494 24.19 -10.41 17.30
N ALA A 495 24.78 -10.83 16.17
CA ALA A 495 24.66 -12.20 15.69
C ALA A 495 25.20 -13.21 16.73
N GLU A 496 26.34 -12.96 17.38
CA GLU A 496 26.88 -13.83 18.44
C GLU A 496 25.95 -13.92 19.65
N LYS A 497 25.21 -12.85 19.97
CA LYS A 497 24.25 -12.84 21.09
C LYS A 497 22.97 -13.60 20.77
N ILE A 498 22.35 -13.31 19.62
CA ILE A 498 21.12 -13.97 19.15
C ILE A 498 21.37 -15.45 18.86
N TYR A 499 22.46 -15.76 18.16
CA TYR A 499 22.77 -17.11 17.71
C TYR A 499 23.73 -17.87 18.63
N GLY A 500 24.04 -17.29 19.79
CA GLY A 500 24.87 -17.90 20.82
C GLY A 500 24.06 -18.11 22.08
N LYS A 501 24.45 -17.41 23.15
CA LYS A 501 23.91 -17.64 24.50
C LYS A 501 22.40 -17.46 24.57
N PHE A 502 21.87 -16.30 24.15
CA PHE A 502 20.46 -15.98 24.34
C PHE A 502 19.54 -16.83 23.46
N GLY A 503 19.89 -17.10 22.19
CA GLY A 503 19.09 -18.00 21.36
C GLY A 503 19.03 -19.42 21.89
N PHE A 504 20.11 -19.90 22.51
CA PHE A 504 20.10 -21.20 23.16
C PHE A 504 19.26 -21.20 24.43
N GLU A 505 19.45 -20.23 25.33
CA GLU A 505 18.66 -20.09 26.56
C GLU A 505 17.16 -19.94 26.25
N PHE A 506 16.81 -19.15 25.23
CA PHE A 506 15.44 -19.01 24.74
C PHE A 506 14.88 -20.35 24.25
N LEU A 507 15.61 -21.04 23.36
CA LEU A 507 15.15 -22.33 22.80
C LEU A 507 15.03 -23.42 23.87
N ASP A 508 15.96 -23.46 24.83
CA ASP A 508 15.94 -24.39 25.95
C ASP A 508 14.72 -24.12 26.85
N HIS A 509 14.46 -22.86 27.18
CA HIS A 509 13.31 -22.44 27.97
C HIS A 509 11.98 -22.80 27.27
N VAL A 510 11.76 -22.34 26.03
CA VAL A 510 10.48 -22.59 25.34
C VAL A 510 10.24 -24.08 25.09
N THR A 511 11.30 -24.85 24.85
CA THR A 511 11.18 -26.30 24.66
C THR A 511 10.83 -27.00 25.98
N THR A 512 11.56 -26.72 27.06
CA THR A 512 11.32 -27.31 28.38
C THR A 512 9.94 -26.93 28.90
N ARG A 513 9.62 -25.64 28.91
CA ARG A 513 8.34 -25.12 29.40
C ARG A 513 7.17 -25.63 28.59
N GLY A 514 7.29 -25.69 27.25
CA GLY A 514 6.28 -26.25 26.37
C GLY A 514 5.97 -27.72 26.67
N ILE A 515 7.01 -28.54 26.87
CA ILE A 515 6.86 -29.95 27.27
C ILE A 515 6.22 -30.07 28.66
N GLU A 516 6.63 -29.26 29.62
CA GLU A 516 6.09 -29.27 30.98
C GLU A 516 4.60 -28.91 31.01
N GLN A 517 4.21 -27.82 30.35
CA GLN A 517 2.80 -27.40 30.28
C GLN A 517 1.95 -28.44 29.56
N ASN A 518 2.46 -29.03 28.48
CA ASN A 518 1.76 -30.10 27.78
C ASN A 518 1.61 -31.36 28.65
N LYS A 519 2.60 -31.71 29.48
CA LYS A 519 2.49 -32.81 30.46
C LYS A 519 1.44 -32.52 31.52
N ILE A 520 1.38 -31.28 32.02
CA ILE A 520 0.35 -30.84 32.98
C ILE A 520 -1.04 -30.97 32.33
N PHE A 521 -1.20 -30.47 31.11
CA PHE A 521 -2.44 -30.60 30.35
C PHE A 521 -2.85 -32.07 30.18
N ASN A 522 -1.96 -32.93 29.68
CA ASN A 522 -2.29 -34.34 29.44
C ASN A 522 -2.64 -35.10 30.73
N ARG A 523 -2.01 -34.77 31.86
CA ARG A 523 -2.36 -35.35 33.16
C ARG A 523 -3.77 -34.94 33.59
N LYS A 524 -4.08 -33.65 33.50
CA LYS A 524 -5.40 -33.09 33.85
C LYS A 524 -6.48 -33.60 32.90
N TYR A 525 -6.20 -33.69 31.61
CA TYR A 525 -7.12 -34.22 30.61
C TYR A 525 -7.50 -35.67 30.88
N ARG A 526 -6.57 -36.52 31.36
CA ARG A 526 -6.92 -37.90 31.74
C ARG A 526 -7.94 -37.93 32.88
N THR A 527 -7.71 -37.13 33.92
CA THR A 527 -8.67 -37.01 35.04
C THR A 527 -10.03 -36.48 34.57
N PHE A 528 -10.02 -35.47 33.70
CA PHE A 528 -11.22 -34.92 33.07
C PHE A 528 -11.97 -35.97 32.24
N GLN A 529 -11.25 -36.70 31.40
CA GLN A 529 -11.79 -37.74 30.53
C GLN A 529 -12.47 -38.84 31.35
N ASP A 530 -11.84 -39.28 32.44
CA ASP A 530 -12.38 -40.30 33.32
C ASP A 530 -13.58 -39.80 34.15
N ALA A 531 -13.63 -38.49 34.45
CA ALA A 531 -14.69 -37.89 35.26
C ALA A 531 -15.94 -37.48 34.47
N TYR A 532 -15.78 -37.03 33.22
CA TYR A 532 -16.84 -36.31 32.49
C TYR A 532 -17.17 -36.84 31.09
N LEU A 533 -16.31 -37.68 30.49
CA LEU A 533 -16.56 -38.19 29.13
C LEU A 533 -17.15 -39.59 29.16
N ILE A 534 -18.03 -39.89 28.19
CA ILE A 534 -18.58 -41.22 28.01
C ILE A 534 -17.58 -42.04 27.21
N LYS A 535 -17.18 -43.18 27.75
CA LYS A 535 -16.31 -44.14 27.06
C LYS A 535 -17.16 -45.04 26.16
N GLU A 536 -16.95 -44.92 24.85
CA GLU A 536 -17.56 -45.75 23.82
C GLU A 536 -16.51 -46.69 23.24
N THR A 537 -16.92 -47.85 22.72
CA THR A 537 -16.03 -48.73 21.97
C THR A 537 -16.17 -48.41 20.49
N GLY A 538 -15.11 -47.85 19.89
CA GLY A 538 -15.07 -47.55 18.47
C GLY A 538 -15.12 -48.80 17.59
N SER A 539 -15.43 -48.61 16.32
CA SER A 539 -15.55 -49.67 15.30
C SER A 539 -14.25 -50.48 15.10
N ASP A 540 -13.11 -49.92 15.51
CA ASP A 540 -11.78 -50.52 15.45
C ASP A 540 -11.35 -51.18 16.77
N GLY A 541 -12.26 -51.31 17.74
CA GLY A 541 -12.00 -51.88 19.06
C GLY A 541 -11.26 -50.96 20.03
N LYS A 542 -10.99 -49.70 19.66
CA LYS A 542 -10.35 -48.72 20.55
C LYS A 542 -11.37 -47.90 21.33
N PRO A 543 -11.06 -47.47 22.57
CA PRO A 543 -11.92 -46.56 23.29
C PRO A 543 -12.02 -45.21 22.57
N SER A 544 -13.25 -44.83 22.25
CA SER A 544 -13.65 -43.49 21.82
C SER A 544 -14.27 -42.76 23.01
N TYR A 545 -14.19 -41.43 23.04
CA TYR A 545 -14.77 -40.63 24.11
C TYR A 545 -15.71 -39.60 23.50
N SER A 546 -16.94 -39.53 24.00
CA SER A 546 -17.96 -38.57 23.57
C SER A 546 -18.37 -37.64 24.72
N ILE A 547 -18.80 -36.43 24.36
CA ILE A 547 -19.27 -35.43 25.32
C ILE A 547 -20.75 -35.72 25.60
N PRO A 548 -21.15 -35.99 26.87
CA PRO A 548 -22.55 -36.19 27.19
C PRO A 548 -23.38 -34.94 26.89
N PRO A 549 -24.67 -35.05 26.54
CA PRO A 549 -25.56 -33.88 26.45
C PRO A 549 -25.60 -33.15 27.80
N LYS A 550 -25.60 -31.81 27.77
CA LYS A 550 -25.73 -31.00 28.99
C LYS A 550 -27.15 -31.19 29.55
N PRO A 551 -27.31 -31.58 30.82
CA PRO A 551 -28.65 -31.68 31.43
C PRO A 551 -29.23 -30.28 31.68
N GLU A 552 -30.56 -30.15 31.61
CA GLU A 552 -31.27 -28.91 31.95
C GLU A 552 -31.51 -28.78 33.46
N ARG A 553 -31.74 -27.56 33.93
CA ARG A 553 -32.04 -27.30 35.35
C ARG A 553 -33.43 -27.85 35.66
N GLY A 554 -33.49 -29.00 36.33
CA GLY A 554 -34.74 -29.69 36.68
C GLY A 554 -34.73 -31.19 36.32
N ASP A 555 -33.84 -31.61 35.41
CA ASP A 555 -33.72 -33.01 34.98
C ASP A 555 -33.08 -33.91 36.05
N LEU A 556 -32.35 -33.32 36.99
CA LEU A 556 -31.53 -34.02 37.97
C LEU A 556 -31.61 -33.33 39.34
N PRO A 557 -31.40 -34.07 40.44
CA PRO A 557 -31.13 -33.48 41.75
C PRO A 557 -30.02 -32.43 41.66
N TYR A 558 -30.13 -31.36 42.44
CA TYR A 558 -29.24 -30.19 42.33
C TYR A 558 -27.75 -30.56 42.35
N ASP A 559 -27.32 -31.43 43.27
CA ASP A 559 -25.92 -31.88 43.37
C ASP A 559 -25.45 -32.65 42.13
N GLU A 560 -26.34 -33.40 41.49
CA GLU A 560 -26.03 -34.16 40.28
C GLU A 560 -26.01 -33.24 39.04
N TYR A 561 -26.91 -32.26 38.98
CA TYR A 561 -26.86 -31.19 37.99
C TYR A 561 -25.54 -30.41 38.07
N LEU A 562 -25.10 -30.01 39.27
CA LEU A 562 -23.81 -29.33 39.47
C LEU A 562 -22.65 -30.19 38.92
N ARG A 563 -22.61 -31.48 39.26
CA ARG A 563 -21.57 -32.40 38.81
C ARG A 563 -21.57 -32.63 37.31
N ARG A 564 -22.73 -32.68 36.66
CA ARG A 564 -22.87 -33.02 35.23
C ARG A 564 -22.92 -31.80 34.31
N ALA A 565 -23.24 -30.61 34.79
CA ALA A 565 -23.36 -29.40 33.97
C ALA A 565 -22.39 -28.28 34.35
N GLN A 566 -22.07 -28.08 35.64
CA GLN A 566 -21.27 -26.92 36.09
C GLN A 566 -19.80 -27.24 36.36
N TYR A 567 -19.48 -28.32 37.07
CA TYR A 567 -18.09 -28.73 37.32
C TYR A 567 -17.27 -28.99 36.05
N PRO A 568 -17.83 -29.62 34.99
CA PRO A 568 -17.11 -29.73 33.73
C PRO A 568 -16.68 -28.35 33.19
N CYS A 569 -17.56 -27.34 33.25
CA CYS A 569 -17.26 -25.97 32.83
C CYS A 569 -16.17 -25.28 33.67
N GLN A 570 -16.11 -25.57 34.97
CA GLN A 570 -15.06 -25.04 35.86
C GLN A 570 -13.69 -25.65 35.54
N ASP A 571 -13.66 -26.94 35.17
CA ASP A 571 -12.43 -27.69 34.91
C ASP A 571 -11.87 -27.47 33.49
N VAL A 572 -12.72 -27.36 32.46
CA VAL A 572 -12.28 -27.16 31.06
C VAL A 572 -11.51 -25.86 30.84
N MET A 573 -11.87 -24.79 31.53
CA MET A 573 -11.27 -23.46 31.38
C MET A 573 -9.77 -23.42 31.67
N PRO A 574 -9.28 -23.85 32.85
CA PRO A 574 -7.85 -23.91 33.13
C PRO A 574 -7.12 -24.95 32.26
N PHE A 575 -7.79 -25.99 31.76
CA PHE A 575 -7.17 -26.97 30.86
C PHE A 575 -6.94 -26.40 29.46
N ARG A 576 -7.92 -25.65 28.92
CA ARG A 576 -7.78 -24.87 27.68
C ARG A 576 -6.63 -23.89 27.78
N ALA A 577 -6.53 -23.16 28.89
CA ALA A 577 -5.44 -22.22 29.13
C ALA A 577 -4.05 -22.91 29.15
N ALA A 578 -3.91 -24.04 29.86
CA ALA A 578 -2.65 -24.76 29.95
C ALA A 578 -2.18 -25.33 28.60
N TRP A 579 -3.09 -25.92 27.81
CA TRP A 579 -2.74 -26.39 26.47
C TRP A 579 -2.37 -25.23 25.55
N LYS A 580 -3.12 -24.12 25.62
CA LYS A 580 -2.84 -22.95 24.78
C LYS A 580 -1.53 -22.26 25.14
N GLU A 581 -1.15 -22.25 26.42
CA GLU A 581 0.18 -21.80 26.86
C GLU A 581 1.29 -22.69 26.26
N ALA A 582 1.14 -24.02 26.31
CA ALA A 582 2.10 -24.95 25.71
C ALA A 582 2.24 -24.75 24.19
N ASP A 583 1.11 -24.65 23.48
CA ASP A 583 1.05 -24.37 22.04
C ASP A 583 1.71 -23.03 21.68
N SER A 584 1.37 -21.96 22.40
CA SER A 584 1.93 -20.62 22.17
C SER A 584 3.44 -20.58 22.38
N ILE A 585 3.94 -21.14 23.48
CA ILE A 585 5.38 -21.12 23.80
C ILE A 585 6.19 -21.92 22.78
N VAL A 586 5.70 -23.10 22.37
CA VAL A 586 6.36 -23.91 21.34
C VAL A 586 6.32 -23.21 19.98
N GLN A 587 5.23 -22.52 19.66
CA GLN A 587 5.10 -21.71 18.44
C GLN A 587 6.13 -20.57 18.42
N GLU A 588 6.36 -19.86 19.52
CA GLU A 588 7.41 -18.83 19.63
C GLU A 588 8.81 -19.40 19.33
N GLY A 589 9.10 -20.60 19.85
CA GLY A 589 10.33 -21.33 19.54
C GLY A 589 10.46 -21.67 18.05
N TYR A 590 9.38 -22.15 17.44
CA TYR A 590 9.32 -22.46 16.01
C TYR A 590 9.54 -21.20 15.16
N ASP A 591 8.93 -20.08 15.53
CA ASP A 591 9.05 -18.81 14.82
C ASP A 591 10.50 -18.29 14.81
N PHE A 592 11.21 -18.44 15.92
CA PHE A 592 12.64 -18.10 16.01
C PHE A 592 13.50 -18.95 15.05
N VAL A 593 13.29 -20.26 15.00
CA VAL A 593 14.07 -21.14 14.11
C VAL A 593 13.68 -20.99 12.64
N ALA A 594 12.39 -20.78 12.35
CA ALA A 594 11.88 -20.57 11.01
C ALA A 594 12.37 -19.26 10.40
N THR A 595 12.35 -18.16 11.18
CA THR A 595 12.89 -16.86 10.76
C THR A 595 14.37 -16.98 10.36
N ASN A 596 15.12 -17.85 11.03
CA ASN A 596 16.56 -18.02 10.85
C ASN A 596 16.95 -19.30 10.08
N GLN A 597 15.99 -19.94 9.40
CA GLN A 597 16.14 -21.24 8.73
C GLN A 597 17.42 -21.35 7.87
N LYS A 598 17.75 -20.31 7.10
CA LYS A 598 18.92 -20.31 6.20
C LYS A 598 20.24 -20.55 6.94
N LEU A 599 20.31 -20.15 8.20
CA LEU A 599 21.50 -20.35 9.02
C LEU A 599 21.45 -21.70 9.77
N PHE A 600 20.29 -22.09 10.30
CA PHE A 600 20.16 -23.26 11.15
C PHE A 600 20.10 -24.59 10.36
N HIS A 601 19.58 -24.57 9.13
CA HIS A 601 19.39 -25.78 8.32
C HIS A 601 20.59 -26.11 7.42
N ALA A 602 21.60 -25.25 7.34
CA ALA A 602 22.79 -25.48 6.52
C ALA A 602 23.80 -26.42 7.20
N ASP A 603 24.36 -27.37 6.45
CA ASP A 603 25.28 -28.40 6.95
C ASP A 603 26.75 -27.94 7.12
N VAL A 604 27.08 -26.68 6.83
CA VAL A 604 28.43 -26.13 7.07
C VAL A 604 28.40 -24.69 7.59
N PRO A 605 28.72 -24.47 8.88
CA PRO A 605 28.81 -23.13 9.51
C PRO A 605 30.22 -22.85 10.04
N LYS A 606 30.94 -21.79 9.60
CA LYS A 606 32.33 -21.61 10.11
C LYS A 606 32.79 -20.19 10.50
N THR A 607 32.22 -19.09 9.99
CA THR A 607 32.89 -17.77 10.10
C THR A 607 32.19 -16.71 10.96
N MET A 608 30.89 -16.86 11.30
CA MET A 608 30.17 -15.82 12.07
C MET A 608 30.22 -16.00 13.59
N ILE A 609 30.61 -17.18 14.09
CA ILE A 609 30.55 -17.51 15.52
C ILE A 609 31.93 -17.89 16.03
N LYS A 610 32.35 -17.26 17.14
CA LYS A 610 33.64 -17.53 17.80
C LYS A 610 33.75 -19.01 18.18
N LYS A 611 34.98 -19.54 18.14
CA LYS A 611 35.27 -20.97 18.42
C LYS A 611 34.64 -21.47 19.72
N ARG A 612 34.63 -20.65 20.77
CA ARG A 612 34.05 -20.94 22.09
C ARG A 612 32.52 -21.16 22.09
N SER A 613 31.80 -20.52 21.17
CA SER A 613 30.32 -20.57 21.12
C SER A 613 29.80 -21.65 20.15
N ARG A 614 30.68 -22.46 19.56
CA ARG A 614 30.34 -23.48 18.56
C ARG A 614 29.46 -24.60 19.09
N LYS A 615 29.63 -25.01 20.37
CA LYS A 615 28.81 -26.05 20.99
C LYS A 615 27.35 -25.59 21.12
N THR A 616 27.17 -24.36 21.60
CA THR A 616 25.86 -23.70 21.71
C THR A 616 25.20 -23.54 20.35
N TRP A 617 25.94 -23.07 19.34
CA TRP A 617 25.45 -22.99 17.96
C TRP A 617 24.96 -24.32 17.41
N ARG A 618 25.73 -25.41 17.59
CA ARG A 618 25.32 -26.75 17.13
C ARG A 618 24.01 -27.19 17.79
N ARG A 619 23.84 -26.93 19.09
CA ARG A 619 22.57 -27.22 19.77
C ARG A 619 21.40 -26.44 19.17
N ILE A 620 21.57 -25.14 18.91
CA ILE A 620 20.55 -24.34 18.21
C ILE A 620 20.23 -24.92 16.83
N GLN A 621 21.24 -25.36 16.08
CA GLN A 621 21.02 -26.05 14.80
C GLN A 621 20.24 -27.36 14.97
N ASP A 622 20.52 -28.13 16.03
CA ASP A 622 19.78 -29.36 16.32
C ASP A 622 18.30 -29.05 16.65
N HIS A 623 18.00 -27.97 17.40
CA HIS A 623 16.62 -27.49 17.57
C HIS A 623 15.98 -27.14 16.21
N GLY A 624 16.66 -26.37 15.36
CA GLY A 624 16.13 -26.00 14.04
C GLY A 624 15.86 -27.21 13.12
N LYS A 625 16.79 -28.15 13.05
CA LYS A 625 16.64 -29.40 12.30
C LYS A 625 15.51 -30.26 12.86
N SER A 626 15.44 -30.41 14.19
CA SER A 626 14.34 -31.16 14.82
C SER A 626 12.96 -30.58 14.49
N ALA A 627 12.83 -29.24 14.45
CA ALA A 627 11.59 -28.56 14.11
C ALA A 627 11.19 -28.77 12.64
N LEU A 628 12.17 -28.75 11.72
CA LEU A 628 11.95 -29.07 10.31
C LEU A 628 11.40 -30.50 10.15
N PHE A 629 12.03 -31.47 10.83
CA PHE A 629 11.61 -32.86 10.82
C PHE A 629 10.24 -33.09 11.49
N ALA A 630 9.95 -32.38 12.59
CA ALA A 630 8.65 -32.45 13.26
C ALA A 630 7.52 -32.01 12.32
N LYS A 631 7.74 -30.93 11.56
CA LYS A 631 6.79 -30.44 10.56
C LYS A 631 6.55 -31.45 9.44
N GLU A 632 7.58 -32.20 9.04
CA GLU A 632 7.45 -33.28 8.06
C GLU A 632 6.60 -34.44 8.60
N ILE A 633 6.83 -34.85 9.85
CA ILE A 633 6.01 -35.88 10.52
C ILE A 633 4.55 -35.42 10.64
N ILE A 634 4.30 -34.19 11.09
CA ILE A 634 2.94 -33.62 11.23
C ILE A 634 2.18 -33.62 9.89
N ARG A 635 2.91 -33.51 8.77
CA ARG A 635 2.35 -33.58 7.41
C ARG A 635 2.18 -35.01 6.86
N GLY A 636 2.44 -36.03 7.66
CA GLY A 636 2.35 -37.43 7.27
C GLY A 636 3.61 -38.00 6.61
N GLY A 637 4.74 -37.28 6.64
CA GLY A 637 6.02 -37.76 6.14
C GLY A 637 6.65 -38.83 7.07
N LYS A 638 7.49 -39.70 6.49
CA LYS A 638 8.23 -40.74 7.23
C LYS A 638 9.71 -40.38 7.32
N LEU A 639 10.30 -40.52 8.51
CA LEU A 639 11.73 -40.28 8.74
C LEU A 639 12.48 -41.57 9.05
N SER A 640 13.80 -41.58 8.80
CA SER A 640 14.66 -42.71 9.17
C SER A 640 14.78 -42.86 10.70
N GLN A 641 14.97 -44.10 11.17
CA GLN A 641 15.15 -44.40 12.60
C GLN A 641 16.34 -43.65 13.23
N LYS A 642 17.40 -43.41 12.46
CA LYS A 642 18.56 -42.61 12.89
C LYS A 642 18.18 -41.16 13.21
N VAL A 643 17.30 -40.56 12.40
CA VAL A 643 16.80 -39.19 12.61
C VAL A 643 15.87 -39.15 13.81
N LEU A 644 14.98 -40.15 13.93
CA LEU A 644 14.06 -40.29 15.07
C LEU A 644 14.83 -40.39 16.40
N GLY A 645 15.79 -41.31 16.50
CA GLY A 645 16.59 -41.48 17.71
C GLY A 645 17.44 -40.25 18.08
N ARG A 646 17.98 -39.54 17.07
CA ARG A 646 18.83 -38.36 17.30
C ARG A 646 18.05 -37.13 17.77
N TYR A 647 16.93 -36.80 17.12
CA TYR A 647 16.24 -35.52 17.33
C TYR A 647 14.98 -35.62 18.19
N PHE A 648 14.43 -36.82 18.37
CA PHE A 648 13.20 -37.04 19.13
C PHE A 648 13.36 -38.06 20.27
N GLY A 649 14.60 -38.53 20.50
CA GLY A 649 14.95 -39.44 21.57
C GLY A 649 15.02 -38.78 22.95
N ARG A 650 16.19 -38.87 23.60
CA ARG A 650 16.37 -38.45 25.00
C ARG A 650 16.38 -36.93 25.18
N ASP A 651 17.02 -36.20 24.28
CA ASP A 651 17.20 -34.75 24.41
C ASP A 651 15.89 -33.99 24.09
N PRO A 652 15.50 -32.98 24.89
CA PRO A 652 14.32 -32.17 24.64
C PRO A 652 14.64 -31.11 23.58
N PHE A 653 14.60 -31.51 22.30
CA PHE A 653 14.68 -30.55 21.19
C PHE A 653 13.30 -29.98 20.84
N LEU A 654 13.30 -28.81 20.20
CA LEU A 654 12.07 -28.07 19.87
C LEU A 654 11.08 -28.93 19.07
N GLY A 655 11.58 -29.72 18.11
CA GLY A 655 10.76 -30.63 17.33
C GLY A 655 10.00 -31.64 18.18
N LYS A 656 10.59 -32.12 19.29
CA LYS A 656 9.91 -33.03 20.22
C LYS A 656 8.74 -32.33 20.91
N ALA A 657 8.95 -31.11 21.40
CA ALA A 657 7.87 -30.31 21.98
C ALA A 657 6.74 -30.06 20.97
N MET A 658 7.08 -29.73 19.71
CA MET A 658 6.10 -29.58 18.62
C MET A 658 5.26 -30.83 18.41
N LEU A 659 5.89 -32.02 18.38
CA LEU A 659 5.17 -33.28 18.22
C LEU A 659 4.29 -33.59 19.44
N GLU A 660 4.80 -33.42 20.65
CA GLU A 660 4.06 -33.69 21.88
C GLU A 660 2.81 -32.79 22.00
N VAL A 661 2.94 -31.49 21.72
CA VAL A 661 1.80 -30.56 21.71
C VAL A 661 0.84 -30.92 20.58
N ASN A 662 1.34 -31.17 19.37
CA ASN A 662 0.48 -31.56 18.24
C ASN A 662 -0.31 -32.85 18.50
N ASN A 663 0.30 -33.84 19.15
CA ASN A 663 -0.37 -35.10 19.51
C ASN A 663 -1.51 -34.89 20.52
N SER A 664 -1.38 -33.91 21.41
CA SER A 664 -2.41 -33.57 22.40
C SER A 664 -3.53 -32.67 21.85
N LYS A 665 -3.40 -32.18 20.61
CA LYS A 665 -4.34 -31.24 19.98
C LYS A 665 -5.77 -31.80 19.90
N ASN A 666 -5.91 -33.10 19.63
CA ASN A 666 -7.24 -33.73 19.58
C ASN A 666 -7.93 -33.68 20.95
N ASN A 667 -7.19 -33.93 22.03
CA ASN A 667 -7.71 -33.83 23.40
C ASN A 667 -8.14 -32.40 23.73
N ALA A 668 -7.34 -31.41 23.32
CA ALA A 668 -7.73 -30.00 23.46
C ALA A 668 -8.98 -29.64 22.64
N GLY A 669 -9.16 -30.27 21.48
CA GLY A 669 -10.37 -30.17 20.68
C GLY A 669 -11.62 -30.68 21.40
N VAL A 670 -11.51 -31.78 22.16
CA VAL A 670 -12.61 -32.29 23.00
C VAL A 670 -12.98 -31.30 24.11
N ILE A 671 -11.98 -30.71 24.77
CA ILE A 671 -12.20 -29.67 25.78
C ILE A 671 -12.94 -28.46 25.18
N GLN A 672 -12.51 -28.00 24.00
CA GLN A 672 -13.15 -26.88 23.30
C GLN A 672 -14.58 -27.20 22.88
N ALA A 673 -14.82 -28.41 22.35
CA ALA A 673 -16.17 -28.85 21.97
C ALA A 673 -17.12 -28.90 23.19
N MET A 674 -16.63 -29.28 24.38
CA MET A 674 -17.46 -29.23 25.59
C MET A 674 -17.81 -27.79 25.97
N ILE A 675 -16.85 -26.87 25.91
CA ILE A 675 -17.09 -25.44 26.20
C ILE A 675 -18.21 -24.89 25.30
N GLU A 676 -18.16 -25.21 24.02
CA GLU A 676 -19.15 -24.80 23.02
C GLU A 676 -20.51 -25.46 23.26
N GLN A 677 -20.53 -26.78 23.44
CA GLN A 677 -21.77 -27.53 23.68
C GLN A 677 -22.46 -27.12 24.99
N TYR A 678 -21.68 -26.78 26.02
CA TYR A 678 -22.20 -26.47 27.35
C TYR A 678 -22.37 -24.98 27.58
N HIS A 679 -22.00 -24.13 26.62
CA HIS A 679 -22.01 -22.67 26.77
C HIS A 679 -21.24 -22.21 28.02
N CYS A 680 -20.09 -22.81 28.31
CA CYS A 680 -19.32 -22.53 29.53
C CYS A 680 -18.75 -21.09 29.58
N ASP A 681 -18.79 -20.36 28.46
CA ASP A 681 -18.32 -18.98 28.35
C ASP A 681 -19.43 -17.94 28.65
N GLU A 682 -20.70 -18.35 28.82
CA GLU A 682 -21.81 -17.44 29.18
C GLU A 682 -21.85 -17.19 30.70
N PRO A 683 -22.08 -15.93 31.16
CA PRO A 683 -22.35 -15.69 32.56
C PRO A 683 -23.59 -16.50 32.94
N LEU A 684 -23.51 -17.27 34.03
CA LEU A 684 -24.66 -18.00 34.56
C LEU A 684 -25.83 -17.01 34.68
N ALA A 685 -26.87 -17.19 33.87
CA ALA A 685 -28.10 -16.43 34.01
C ALA A 685 -28.65 -16.74 35.42
N ASN A 686 -28.71 -15.71 36.25
CA ASN A 686 -29.18 -15.80 37.64
C ASN A 686 -30.60 -16.40 37.73
#